data_AF-A0A2N2JDH5-F1
#
_entry.id   AF-A0A2N2JDH5-F1
#
_cell.length_a   1.000
_cell.length_b   1.000
_cell.length_c   1.000
_cell.angle_alpha   90.00
_cell.angle_beta   90.00
_cell.angle_gamma   90.00
#
_symmetry.space_group_name_H-M   'P 1'
#
loop_
_entity.id
_entity.type
_entity.pdbx_description
1 polymer ?
#
loop_
_entity_poly.entity_id
_entity_poly.type
_entity_poly.pdbx_seq_one_letter_code
_entity_poly.pdbx_strand_id
1 'polypeptide(L)'
;MRILHSAARRALVVSLAVAALAAATGDARASCSDSVQNGAETGIDCGGACLACDGDGCSANADCRSGSCVDNVCAVVFSVDASQGTTAAQPGGAAVVVDPTLTIAGSGTLDGARVLVASGLVTSEDTLGFTNQSGISGSYSAATGVLTLTGTATVAAYQAALRTVTYRHGSAGGNTGDRVITFSLGSNGLALEATGHFYEYVAKPATGQYLWETARAAASARRYFGLEGYLVTVTSAAENAFVSAKLAGQGWMGASDAAVERTWRWVTGPEGLEDSGQGRYFFAQTPGGVGGSPRPGLRVDQTGSSCTAPADCESGVCTSNTCYQYDNWNGIQNNNRTEPNDSNGEDFGHFLINGLWNDYYSNNAAIAGYVVEYGGMPDDPPLVLQDNKTVRIVAVSCSNSLKDGTETDVDCGGSCGPCATGQGCAIDGDCTSFLCTGAICQAPSCFDTVRNGSETAVDCGGSCVADCADGLGCNSNGDCQSGKCTQNVCQAPTCSDSVVNNGETDVDCGGVNCPACTNGNSCVSPSDCTSGICAGDVCQSASCTDLTLNGDETDVDCGGTSCTACVATKTCAVANDCLSRVCFNTVCQAATCGDGVKNGGETGADCGGSCPDDCDPGEGCATGADCTTGVCSNSVCQAATCGDGVKNADETGVDCGGPTCGDCAAGGGCDSGADCVSAVCDGVCQAPTCGDGVLNGTETGVDCGGSCGATCATGDDCDGDGDCASGVCDAVCQEPTCSDGVANGDETDVDCGGPTICPACQDGQICAADEDCASLVCDAAECIAPSCGDSTLNGAETDIDCGGGACPACPYGASCDAPGDCVDSTCDAGTCACPADTVYEPQSDKCLAAGECGSTMTCELGATPLVFYGVVSGAQGPVGSIRCVRAVTGEVTCDADADGQLIVSDVLWCQP
;
A
#
# COMPACT_ATOMS: atom_id res chain seq x y z
N MET A 1 -36.97 104.74 -22.39
CA MET A 1 -38.24 104.93 -21.63
C MET A 1 -39.22 103.87 -22.11
N ARG A 2 -39.72 102.92 -21.34
CA ARG A 2 -39.46 102.52 -19.95
C ARG A 2 -39.51 100.99 -19.93
N ILE A 3 -38.35 100.40 -20.19
CA ILE A 3 -37.98 99.01 -19.95
C ILE A 3 -37.12 99.04 -18.68
N LEU A 4 -37.12 97.97 -17.90
CA LEU A 4 -36.43 97.80 -16.60
C LEU A 4 -37.17 98.40 -15.40
N HIS A 5 -37.65 97.52 -14.50
CA HIS A 5 -37.44 97.50 -13.03
C HIS A 5 -38.48 96.58 -12.34
N SER A 6 -38.24 95.26 -12.29
CA SER A 6 -38.68 94.41 -11.13
C SER A 6 -38.09 92.98 -11.08
N ALA A 7 -37.21 92.56 -11.99
CA ALA A 7 -36.66 91.19 -12.01
C ALA A 7 -35.12 91.12 -12.06
N ALA A 8 -34.41 92.15 -11.57
CA ALA A 8 -32.94 92.25 -11.66
C ALA A 8 -32.29 92.82 -10.38
N ARG A 9 -32.48 92.15 -9.24
CA ARG A 9 -31.63 92.33 -8.03
C ARG A 9 -31.19 91.00 -7.37
N ARG A 10 -31.31 89.86 -8.05
CA ARG A 10 -30.80 88.55 -7.59
C ARG A 10 -30.02 87.80 -8.67
N ALA A 11 -29.28 88.53 -9.50
CA ALA A 11 -28.46 87.95 -10.57
C ALA A 11 -27.11 88.68 -10.75
N LEU A 12 -26.48 89.16 -9.67
CA LEU A 12 -25.10 89.66 -9.72
C LEU A 12 -24.39 89.81 -8.35
N VAL A 13 -24.63 88.91 -7.39
CA VAL A 13 -23.74 88.76 -6.20
C VAL A 13 -23.33 87.29 -5.98
N VAL A 14 -23.62 86.41 -6.95
CA VAL A 14 -23.28 84.97 -6.89
C VAL A 14 -22.47 84.59 -8.13
N SER A 15 -21.46 85.38 -8.46
CA SER A 15 -20.50 85.05 -9.52
C SER A 15 -19.04 85.35 -9.17
N LEU A 16 -18.74 85.72 -7.91
CA LEU A 16 -17.36 85.73 -7.41
C LEU A 16 -17.13 84.85 -6.16
N ALA A 17 -18.15 84.10 -5.70
CA ALA A 17 -18.02 83.15 -4.59
C ALA A 17 -18.54 81.75 -4.95
N VAL A 18 -18.58 81.41 -6.24
CA VAL A 18 -18.94 80.06 -6.76
C VAL A 18 -17.73 79.33 -7.34
N ALA A 19 -16.54 79.94 -7.34
CA ALA A 19 -15.30 79.28 -7.75
C ALA A 19 -14.42 78.82 -6.57
N ALA A 20 -14.87 78.97 -5.31
CA ALA A 20 -14.08 78.59 -4.13
C ALA A 20 -14.86 77.83 -3.04
N LEU A 21 -16.11 77.42 -3.31
CA LEU A 21 -16.92 76.68 -2.33
C LEU A 21 -17.94 75.72 -3.00
N ALA A 22 -17.49 75.01 -4.03
CA ALA A 22 -18.14 73.81 -4.57
C ALA A 22 -17.19 72.60 -4.48
N ALA A 23 -16.35 72.60 -3.44
CA ALA A 23 -15.62 71.43 -2.94
C ALA A 23 -16.38 70.90 -1.71
N ALA A 24 -17.60 70.39 -1.93
CA ALA A 24 -18.37 69.55 -1.02
C ALA A 24 -19.71 69.22 -1.69
N THR A 25 -20.13 67.96 -1.63
CA THR A 25 -21.37 67.36 -2.19
C THR A 25 -21.34 67.00 -3.68
N GLY A 26 -20.40 66.13 -4.04
CA GLY A 26 -20.58 65.15 -5.12
C GLY A 26 -20.61 63.75 -4.50
N ASP A 27 -21.68 63.44 -3.75
CA ASP A 27 -21.89 62.10 -3.18
C ASP A 27 -22.81 61.33 -4.15
N ALA A 28 -22.25 60.93 -5.29
CA ALA A 28 -22.72 59.74 -5.97
C ALA A 28 -22.02 58.59 -5.24
N ARG A 29 -22.68 58.04 -4.23
CA ARG A 29 -22.21 56.84 -3.54
C ARG A 29 -22.02 55.77 -4.61
N ALA A 30 -20.78 55.33 -4.81
CA ALA A 30 -20.49 54.14 -5.59
C ALA A 30 -21.41 53.01 -5.11
N SER A 31 -22.16 52.41 -6.02
CA SER A 31 -23.00 51.28 -5.71
C SER A 31 -22.37 50.06 -6.32
N CYS A 32 -21.78 49.21 -5.48
CA CYS A 32 -21.08 47.99 -5.88
C CYS A 32 -22.02 46.88 -6.41
N SER A 33 -23.12 47.24 -7.09
CA SER A 33 -24.19 46.33 -7.53
C SER A 33 -25.20 46.96 -8.53
N ASP A 34 -24.87 48.07 -9.21
CA ASP A 34 -25.80 48.72 -10.16
C ASP A 34 -25.50 48.41 -11.65
N SER A 35 -24.50 47.56 -11.91
CA SER A 35 -24.02 47.11 -13.21
C SER A 35 -23.47 48.23 -14.08
N VAL A 36 -23.01 49.31 -13.47
CA VAL A 36 -22.44 50.47 -14.16
C VAL A 36 -21.16 50.92 -13.46
N GLN A 37 -20.02 50.83 -14.15
CA GLN A 37 -18.75 51.36 -13.63
C GLN A 37 -18.84 52.87 -13.33
N ASN A 38 -18.95 53.24 -12.04
CA ASN A 38 -19.10 54.62 -11.61
C ASN A 38 -18.45 54.89 -10.23
N GLY A 39 -18.39 56.17 -9.83
CA GLY A 39 -17.81 56.56 -8.54
C GLY A 39 -16.32 56.22 -8.43
N ALA A 40 -15.95 55.45 -7.39
CA ALA A 40 -14.58 55.02 -7.12
C ALA A 40 -14.25 53.62 -7.69
N GLU A 41 -15.18 53.00 -8.41
CA GLU A 41 -15.01 51.66 -8.99
C GLU A 41 -14.00 51.68 -10.13
N THR A 42 -13.19 50.62 -10.18
CA THR A 42 -12.16 50.46 -11.22
C THR A 42 -12.53 49.40 -12.24
N GLY A 43 -13.47 48.51 -11.91
CA GLY A 43 -14.23 47.63 -12.83
C GLY A 43 -15.73 47.92 -12.74
N ILE A 44 -16.59 47.08 -13.32
CA ILE A 44 -18.06 47.22 -13.21
C ILE A 44 -18.48 46.68 -11.84
N ASP A 45 -19.03 47.53 -10.96
CA ASP A 45 -19.46 47.19 -9.59
C ASP A 45 -18.32 46.71 -8.64
N CYS A 46 -17.04 46.88 -9.00
CA CYS A 46 -15.90 46.37 -8.24
C CYS A 46 -14.69 47.34 -8.23
N GLY A 47 -13.81 47.18 -7.24
CA GLY A 47 -12.59 47.97 -7.06
C GLY A 47 -12.78 49.32 -6.32
N GLY A 48 -11.68 49.92 -5.87
CA GLY A 48 -11.68 51.14 -5.06
C GLY A 48 -12.32 50.97 -3.69
N ALA A 49 -13.52 51.55 -3.50
CA ALA A 49 -14.29 51.41 -2.26
C ALA A 49 -15.24 50.20 -2.25
N CYS A 50 -15.30 49.46 -3.36
CA CYS A 50 -16.08 48.24 -3.54
C CYS A 50 -15.21 46.99 -3.36
N LEU A 51 -15.83 45.80 -3.36
CA LEU A 51 -15.10 44.53 -3.35
C LEU A 51 -14.16 44.44 -4.56
N ALA A 52 -13.03 43.77 -4.36
CA ALA A 52 -11.98 43.68 -5.38
C ALA A 52 -12.44 42.90 -6.63
N CYS A 53 -12.04 43.38 -7.80
CA CYS A 53 -12.36 42.90 -9.14
C CYS A 53 -11.63 41.59 -9.50
N ASP A 54 -12.22 40.77 -10.38
CA ASP A 54 -11.63 39.53 -10.90
C ASP A 54 -11.60 39.57 -12.43
N GLY A 55 -10.41 39.60 -13.03
CA GLY A 55 -10.24 39.74 -14.49
C GLY A 55 -10.69 41.07 -15.11
N ASP A 56 -11.24 41.99 -14.30
CA ASP A 56 -11.81 43.28 -14.71
C ASP A 56 -10.86 44.47 -14.52
N GLY A 57 -11.33 45.67 -14.83
CA GLY A 57 -10.57 46.91 -14.73
C GLY A 57 -10.03 47.19 -13.32
N CYS A 58 -8.81 47.70 -13.24
CA CYS A 58 -8.17 48.05 -11.97
C CYS A 58 -7.32 49.33 -12.09
N SER A 59 -7.14 50.05 -10.99
CA SER A 59 -6.25 51.22 -10.90
C SER A 59 -5.12 51.02 -9.90
N ALA A 60 -5.28 50.07 -8.98
CA ALA A 60 -4.33 49.66 -7.95
C ALA A 60 -4.51 48.15 -7.64
N ASN A 61 -3.49 47.55 -7.04
CA ASN A 61 -3.49 46.14 -6.66
C ASN A 61 -4.61 45.76 -5.67
N ALA A 62 -4.97 46.67 -4.78
CA ALA A 62 -6.09 46.49 -3.83
C ALA A 62 -7.45 46.42 -4.53
N ASP A 63 -7.53 46.88 -5.78
CA ASP A 63 -8.75 46.77 -6.58
C ASP A 63 -8.94 45.37 -7.17
N CYS A 64 -7.97 44.46 -7.01
CA CYS A 64 -8.00 43.13 -7.59
C CYS A 64 -8.07 42.05 -6.53
N ARG A 65 -8.96 41.07 -6.73
CA ARG A 65 -9.06 39.89 -5.87
C ARG A 65 -7.78 39.04 -5.94
N SER A 66 -7.06 39.11 -7.06
CA SER A 66 -5.72 38.56 -7.23
C SER A 66 -4.60 39.39 -6.62
N GLY A 67 -4.91 40.55 -6.03
CA GLY A 67 -3.93 41.48 -5.47
C GLY A 67 -2.99 42.12 -6.51
N SER A 68 -3.27 41.96 -7.82
CA SER A 68 -2.37 42.40 -8.88
C SER A 68 -3.11 43.03 -10.05
N CYS A 69 -2.83 44.31 -10.26
CA CYS A 69 -3.38 45.11 -11.35
C CYS A 69 -2.32 45.36 -12.43
N VAL A 70 -2.53 44.82 -13.64
CA VAL A 70 -1.58 44.93 -14.76
C VAL A 70 -2.29 45.47 -16.00
N ASP A 71 -1.75 46.52 -16.61
CA ASP A 71 -2.34 47.18 -17.79
C ASP A 71 -3.82 47.59 -17.60
N ASN A 72 -4.17 48.00 -16.38
CA ASN A 72 -5.53 48.29 -15.92
C ASN A 72 -6.50 47.11 -16.00
N VAL A 73 -6.01 45.88 -15.85
CA VAL A 73 -6.80 44.64 -15.76
C VAL A 73 -6.30 43.77 -14.60
N CYS A 74 -7.20 43.20 -13.81
CA CYS A 74 -6.85 42.29 -12.72
C CYS A 74 -6.23 41.00 -13.26
N ALA A 75 -5.02 40.70 -12.80
CA ALA A 75 -4.29 39.51 -13.23
C ALA A 75 -4.98 38.24 -12.74
N VAL A 76 -4.87 37.17 -13.52
CA VAL A 76 -5.44 35.85 -13.22
C VAL A 76 -4.59 35.14 -12.15
N VAL A 77 -5.25 34.43 -11.21
CA VAL A 77 -4.60 33.56 -10.22
C VAL A 77 -3.70 32.55 -10.91
N PHE A 78 -2.43 32.48 -10.51
CA PHE A 78 -1.53 31.43 -10.97
C PHE A 78 -1.79 30.16 -10.18
N SER A 79 -2.09 29.06 -10.88
CA SER A 79 -2.14 27.74 -10.30
C SER A 79 -1.42 26.70 -11.16
N VAL A 80 -0.85 25.69 -10.53
CA VAL A 80 -0.46 24.43 -11.16
C VAL A 80 -1.33 23.32 -10.58
N ASP A 81 -1.80 22.44 -11.44
CA ASP A 81 -2.68 21.33 -11.09
C ASP A 81 -2.13 20.08 -11.78
N ALA A 82 -1.59 19.18 -10.96
CA ALA A 82 -1.16 17.86 -11.36
C ALA A 82 -2.38 16.94 -11.46
N SER A 83 -2.42 16.14 -12.51
CA SER A 83 -3.50 15.17 -12.70
C SER A 83 -3.58 14.17 -11.56
N GLN A 84 -4.81 13.78 -11.21
CA GLN A 84 -5.06 12.74 -10.22
C GLN A 84 -4.45 11.38 -10.60
N GLY A 85 -4.24 10.52 -9.59
CA GLY A 85 -3.72 9.16 -9.75
C GLY A 85 -2.20 9.08 -9.83
N THR A 86 -1.69 7.86 -10.04
CA THR A 86 -0.27 7.54 -9.99
C THR A 86 0.33 7.29 -11.38
N THR A 87 1.58 7.68 -11.58
CA THR A 87 2.36 7.30 -12.77
C THR A 87 3.22 6.08 -12.45
N ALA A 88 3.10 5.00 -13.21
CA ALA A 88 3.91 3.80 -13.01
C ALA A 88 5.29 3.95 -13.66
N ALA A 89 6.34 3.66 -12.91
CA ALA A 89 7.72 3.53 -13.38
C ALA A 89 8.26 2.13 -13.02
N GLN A 90 9.24 1.66 -13.77
CA GLN A 90 9.75 0.29 -13.59
C GLN A 90 11.20 0.27 -13.12
N PRO A 91 11.57 -0.69 -12.26
CA PRO A 91 12.96 -0.91 -11.87
C PRO A 91 13.87 -1.11 -13.09
N GLY A 92 14.87 -0.23 -13.26
CA GLY A 92 15.83 -0.30 -14.38
C GLY A 92 15.24 0.03 -15.76
N GLY A 93 13.95 0.38 -15.81
CA GLY A 93 13.19 0.60 -17.04
C GLY A 93 13.53 1.88 -17.81
N ALA A 94 12.77 2.12 -18.87
CA ALA A 94 12.81 3.36 -19.62
C ALA A 94 12.25 4.53 -18.79
N ALA A 95 12.62 5.75 -19.15
CA ALA A 95 12.06 6.94 -18.53
C ALA A 95 10.58 7.11 -18.91
N VAL A 96 9.73 7.40 -17.93
CA VAL A 96 8.28 7.62 -18.11
C VAL A 96 7.96 9.10 -17.94
N VAL A 97 6.98 9.63 -18.68
CA VAL A 97 6.52 11.01 -18.47
C VAL A 97 5.77 11.09 -17.14
N VAL A 98 6.15 12.02 -16.28
CA VAL A 98 5.57 12.12 -14.92
C VAL A 98 4.10 12.50 -14.97
N ASP A 99 3.76 13.56 -15.71
CA ASP A 99 2.38 13.99 -15.88
C ASP A 99 2.15 14.63 -17.27
N PRO A 100 1.59 13.89 -18.24
CA PRO A 100 1.34 14.42 -19.59
C PRO A 100 0.13 15.36 -19.66
N THR A 101 -0.66 15.47 -18.59
CA THR A 101 -1.96 16.17 -18.56
C THR A 101 -1.99 17.39 -17.64
N LEU A 102 -0.95 17.61 -16.82
CA LEU A 102 -0.77 18.75 -15.91
C LEU A 102 -1.26 20.07 -16.51
N THR A 103 -2.01 20.85 -15.74
CA THR A 103 -2.51 22.16 -16.19
C THR A 103 -1.88 23.29 -15.41
N ILE A 104 -1.75 24.45 -16.06
CA ILE A 104 -1.34 25.69 -15.42
C ILE A 104 -2.42 26.74 -15.73
N ALA A 105 -3.05 27.27 -14.69
CA ALA A 105 -3.90 28.44 -14.81
C ALA A 105 -3.07 29.73 -14.60
N GLY A 106 -3.45 30.79 -15.29
CA GLY A 106 -2.74 32.06 -15.29
C GLY A 106 -2.51 32.59 -16.71
N SER A 107 -2.01 33.82 -16.80
CA SER A 107 -1.70 34.47 -18.08
C SER A 107 -0.34 35.16 -18.02
N GLY A 108 0.20 35.53 -19.18
CA GLY A 108 1.53 36.17 -19.27
C GLY A 108 2.68 35.16 -19.36
N THR A 109 3.79 35.48 -18.69
CA THR A 109 5.04 34.72 -18.79
C THR A 109 5.54 34.28 -17.42
N LEU A 110 6.10 33.08 -17.36
CA LEU A 110 6.86 32.56 -16.21
C LEU A 110 8.36 32.72 -16.49
N ASP A 111 9.14 32.91 -15.44
CA ASP A 111 10.60 33.09 -15.49
C ASP A 111 11.39 31.80 -15.19
N GLY A 112 10.71 30.77 -14.66
CA GLY A 112 11.28 29.49 -14.29
C GLY A 112 10.23 28.50 -13.78
N ALA A 113 10.67 27.26 -13.55
CA ALA A 113 9.95 26.26 -12.77
C ALA A 113 10.93 25.30 -12.08
N ARG A 114 10.45 24.57 -11.09
CA ARG A 114 11.17 23.50 -10.39
C ARG A 114 10.35 22.21 -10.44
N VAL A 115 11.03 21.10 -10.68
CA VAL A 115 10.45 19.77 -10.48
C VAL A 115 11.39 18.99 -9.57
N LEU A 116 10.89 18.46 -8.47
CA LEU A 116 11.73 17.79 -7.49
C LEU A 116 11.12 16.49 -7.00
N VAL A 117 11.98 15.52 -6.70
CA VAL A 117 11.59 14.31 -5.95
C VAL A 117 11.51 14.72 -4.48
N ALA A 118 10.32 15.09 -4.02
CA ALA A 118 10.07 15.64 -2.68
C ALA A 118 10.14 14.58 -1.58
N SER A 119 9.71 13.36 -1.89
CA SER A 119 9.80 12.21 -0.98
C SER A 119 10.30 10.97 -1.72
N GLY A 120 11.00 10.10 -0.99
CA GLY A 120 11.52 8.82 -1.49
C GLY A 120 12.81 8.91 -2.33
N LEU A 121 13.42 10.09 -2.50
CA LEU A 121 14.63 10.25 -3.34
C LEU A 121 15.76 9.28 -2.97
N VAL A 122 16.18 8.49 -3.95
CA VAL A 122 17.40 7.67 -3.91
C VAL A 122 18.38 8.22 -4.94
N THR A 123 19.40 8.95 -4.47
CA THR A 123 20.32 9.74 -5.31
C THR A 123 21.13 8.92 -6.32
N SER A 124 21.29 7.61 -6.09
CA SER A 124 21.96 6.68 -7.02
C SER A 124 21.02 6.06 -8.07
N GLU A 125 19.71 6.17 -7.89
CA GLU A 125 18.70 5.46 -8.70
C GLU A 125 17.77 6.41 -9.45
N ASP A 126 17.45 7.58 -8.88
CA ASP A 126 16.41 8.45 -9.41
C ASP A 126 16.96 9.55 -10.33
N THR A 127 16.35 9.71 -11.50
CA THR A 127 16.69 10.77 -12.45
C THR A 127 15.44 11.43 -13.02
N LEU A 128 15.38 12.76 -12.99
CA LEU A 128 14.41 13.55 -13.75
C LEU A 128 15.02 14.01 -15.08
N GLY A 129 14.32 13.77 -16.18
CA GLY A 129 14.73 14.10 -17.54
C GLY A 129 13.93 15.26 -18.13
N PHE A 130 14.62 16.12 -18.88
CA PHE A 130 13.99 17.20 -19.66
C PHE A 130 14.82 17.50 -20.90
N THR A 131 14.14 17.75 -22.02
CA THR A 131 14.78 18.23 -23.25
C THR A 131 14.47 19.70 -23.44
N ASN A 132 15.50 20.53 -23.63
CA ASN A 132 15.36 21.96 -23.82
C ASN A 132 14.41 22.28 -24.98
N GLN A 133 13.42 23.12 -24.73
CA GLN A 133 12.38 23.45 -25.69
C GLN A 133 11.75 24.81 -25.36
N SER A 134 11.16 25.47 -26.35
CA SER A 134 10.40 26.72 -26.16
C SER A 134 11.15 27.84 -25.41
N GLY A 135 12.48 27.88 -25.51
CA GLY A 135 13.32 28.84 -24.78
C GLY A 135 13.56 28.50 -23.31
N ILE A 136 13.09 27.33 -22.85
CA ILE A 136 13.24 26.80 -21.50
C ILE A 136 14.38 25.77 -21.51
N SER A 137 15.33 25.94 -20.59
CA SER A 137 16.46 25.03 -20.40
C SER A 137 16.36 24.29 -19.08
N GLY A 138 16.57 22.97 -19.08
CA GLY A 138 16.52 22.14 -17.88
C GLY A 138 17.90 21.67 -17.41
N SER A 139 18.09 21.61 -16.10
CA SER A 139 19.28 21.07 -15.45
C SER A 139 18.90 20.29 -14.20
N TYR A 140 19.20 18.99 -14.17
CA TYR A 140 18.93 18.10 -13.03
C TYR A 140 20.16 17.93 -12.14
N SER A 141 19.95 17.95 -10.82
CA SER A 141 20.96 17.67 -9.80
C SER A 141 20.61 16.38 -9.07
N ALA A 142 21.33 15.29 -9.36
CA ALA A 142 21.12 13.99 -8.70
C ALA A 142 21.38 14.02 -7.19
N ALA A 143 22.23 14.94 -6.71
CA ALA A 143 22.52 15.09 -5.29
C ALA A 143 21.33 15.65 -4.50
N THR A 144 20.46 16.43 -5.15
CA THR A 144 19.34 17.13 -4.49
C THR A 144 17.97 16.68 -4.99
N GLY A 145 17.91 15.88 -6.06
CA GLY A 145 16.67 15.45 -6.69
C GLY A 145 15.91 16.55 -7.42
N VAL A 146 16.54 17.71 -7.70
CA VAL A 146 15.88 18.90 -8.26
C VAL A 146 16.24 19.08 -9.73
N LEU A 147 15.23 19.12 -10.59
CA LEU A 147 15.27 19.62 -11.97
C LEU A 147 14.92 21.11 -11.99
N THR A 148 15.88 21.93 -12.42
CA THR A 148 15.74 23.37 -12.55
C THR A 148 15.42 23.74 -14.00
N LEU A 149 14.26 24.34 -14.23
CA LEU A 149 13.87 24.89 -15.53
C LEU A 149 14.05 26.42 -15.51
N THR A 150 14.81 26.93 -16.48
CA THR A 150 15.14 28.37 -16.60
C THR A 150 14.77 28.91 -17.96
N GLY A 151 14.31 30.16 -18.00
CA GLY A 151 14.03 30.90 -19.24
C GLY A 151 12.66 31.58 -19.18
N THR A 152 12.58 32.84 -19.60
CA THR A 152 11.30 33.53 -19.64
C THR A 152 10.47 33.06 -20.83
N ALA A 153 9.32 32.45 -20.58
CA ALA A 153 8.42 31.91 -21.60
C ALA A 153 6.95 32.06 -21.19
N THR A 154 6.01 31.90 -22.13
CA THR A 154 4.57 32.01 -21.82
C THR A 154 4.09 30.88 -20.92
N VAL A 155 3.01 31.10 -20.17
CA VAL A 155 2.36 30.05 -19.36
C VAL A 155 2.08 28.78 -20.18
N ALA A 156 1.55 28.94 -21.40
CA ALA A 156 1.29 27.82 -22.30
C ALA A 156 2.57 27.05 -22.70
N ALA A 157 3.69 27.75 -22.87
CA ALA A 157 4.97 27.12 -23.17
C ALA A 157 5.51 26.32 -21.97
N TYR A 158 5.35 26.84 -20.75
CA TYR A 158 5.72 26.14 -19.52
C TYR A 158 4.82 24.94 -19.25
N GLN A 159 3.51 25.04 -19.47
CA GLN A 159 2.61 23.90 -19.36
C GLN A 159 3.02 22.78 -20.33
N ALA A 160 3.28 23.14 -21.60
CA ALA A 160 3.78 22.17 -22.57
C ALA A 160 5.13 21.57 -22.17
N ALA A 161 6.02 22.36 -21.57
CA ALA A 161 7.32 21.89 -21.10
C ALA A 161 7.22 20.93 -19.92
N LEU A 162 6.46 21.28 -18.88
CA LEU A 162 6.28 20.45 -17.69
C LEU A 162 5.65 19.09 -18.02
N ARG A 163 4.73 19.05 -19.00
CA ARG A 163 4.14 17.82 -19.54
C ARG A 163 5.10 16.85 -20.23
N THR A 164 6.36 17.23 -20.41
CA THR A 164 7.40 16.37 -21.01
C THR A 164 8.46 15.93 -20.02
N VAL A 165 8.37 16.37 -18.76
CA VAL A 165 9.32 15.96 -17.73
C VAL A 165 9.16 14.47 -17.50
N THR A 166 10.28 13.75 -17.56
CA THR A 166 10.31 12.31 -17.35
C THR A 166 10.97 11.95 -16.03
N TYR A 167 10.58 10.81 -15.45
CA TYR A 167 11.23 10.17 -14.33
C TYR A 167 11.78 8.82 -14.77
N ARG A 168 12.97 8.45 -14.28
CA ARG A 168 13.56 7.12 -14.47
C ARG A 168 14.12 6.61 -13.16
N HIS A 169 13.80 5.35 -12.86
CA HIS A 169 14.45 4.56 -11.83
C HIS A 169 15.56 3.68 -12.44
N GLY A 170 16.81 3.90 -12.03
CA GLY A 170 17.99 3.36 -12.68
C GLY A 170 18.37 1.93 -12.29
N SER A 171 17.85 1.41 -11.17
CA SER A 171 18.24 0.10 -10.61
C SER A 171 17.18 -0.98 -10.87
N ALA A 172 17.59 -2.17 -11.33
CA ALA A 172 16.66 -3.29 -11.56
C ALA A 172 16.27 -4.04 -10.26
N GLY A 173 16.97 -3.79 -9.15
CA GLY A 173 16.70 -4.38 -7.83
C GLY A 173 16.80 -3.34 -6.71
N GLY A 174 16.44 -2.09 -7.04
CA GLY A 174 16.54 -0.93 -6.15
C GLY A 174 15.33 -0.78 -5.23
N ASN A 175 15.25 0.38 -4.56
CA ASN A 175 14.14 0.69 -3.67
C ASN A 175 12.84 0.90 -4.48
N THR A 176 11.81 0.12 -4.18
CA THR A 176 10.48 0.15 -4.84
C THR A 176 9.46 1.07 -4.15
N GLY A 177 9.87 1.88 -3.17
CA GLY A 177 8.98 2.83 -2.53
C GLY A 177 8.42 3.87 -3.52
N ASP A 178 7.27 4.44 -3.20
CA ASP A 178 6.69 5.51 -4.02
C ASP A 178 7.60 6.76 -4.01
N ARG A 179 7.57 7.51 -5.10
CA ARG A 179 8.24 8.82 -5.24
C ARG A 179 7.18 9.89 -5.38
N VAL A 180 7.26 10.93 -4.55
CA VAL A 180 6.41 12.11 -4.71
C VAL A 180 7.16 13.13 -5.54
N ILE A 181 6.64 13.47 -6.72
CA ILE A 181 7.22 14.46 -7.62
C ILE A 181 6.42 15.75 -7.49
N THR A 182 7.05 16.81 -6.98
CA THR A 182 6.43 18.14 -6.86
C THR A 182 6.79 18.99 -8.06
N PHE A 183 5.77 19.53 -8.72
CA PHE A 183 5.88 20.60 -9.71
C PHE A 183 5.69 21.93 -8.98
N SER A 184 6.62 22.87 -9.16
CA SER A 184 6.52 24.21 -8.58
C SER A 184 6.84 25.27 -9.63
N LEU A 185 5.99 26.28 -9.73
CA LEU A 185 6.16 27.40 -10.68
C LEU A 185 7.09 28.44 -10.09
N GLY A 186 7.97 29.01 -10.92
CA GLY A 186 8.86 30.10 -10.55
C GLY A 186 10.35 29.76 -10.59
N SER A 187 11.17 30.80 -10.65
CA SER A 187 12.60 30.68 -10.88
C SER A 187 13.44 30.42 -9.64
N ASN A 188 12.97 30.68 -8.41
CA ASN A 188 13.84 30.66 -7.21
C ASN A 188 13.25 29.95 -5.99
N GLY A 189 11.93 29.91 -5.83
CA GLY A 189 11.28 29.25 -4.70
C GLY A 189 11.33 27.73 -4.83
N LEU A 190 11.78 27.06 -3.78
CA LEU A 190 11.58 25.62 -3.60
C LEU A 190 10.41 25.43 -2.66
N ALA A 191 9.42 24.68 -3.11
CA ALA A 191 8.20 24.50 -2.38
C ALA A 191 8.35 23.37 -1.34
N LEU A 192 7.82 23.60 -0.14
CA LEU A 192 7.63 22.59 0.88
C LEU A 192 6.12 22.43 1.09
N GLU A 193 5.59 21.27 0.71
CA GLU A 193 4.16 20.98 0.80
C GLU A 193 3.65 21.08 2.24
N ALA A 194 4.40 20.52 3.20
CA ALA A 194 4.00 20.46 4.60
C ALA A 194 3.68 21.83 5.22
N THR A 195 4.31 22.90 4.73
CA THR A 195 4.03 24.28 5.16
C THR A 195 3.20 25.06 4.14
N GLY A 196 3.11 24.59 2.89
CA GLY A 196 2.56 25.35 1.78
C GLY A 196 3.44 26.53 1.33
N HIS A 197 4.65 26.67 1.89
CA HIS A 197 5.52 27.82 1.68
C HIS A 197 6.63 27.56 0.65
N PHE A 198 7.29 28.64 0.21
CA PHE A 198 8.40 28.59 -0.75
C PHE A 198 9.67 29.16 -0.13
N TYR A 199 10.81 28.52 -0.40
CA TYR A 199 12.09 28.85 0.24
C TYR A 199 13.15 29.16 -0.80
N GLU A 200 13.93 30.21 -0.57
CA GLU A 200 15.04 30.65 -1.43
C GLU A 200 16.28 30.93 -0.58
N TYR A 201 17.41 30.30 -0.92
CA TYR A 201 18.71 30.71 -0.37
C TYR A 201 19.30 31.85 -1.20
N VAL A 202 19.60 32.95 -0.53
CA VAL A 202 20.19 34.14 -1.14
C VAL A 202 21.62 34.30 -0.66
N ALA A 203 22.57 34.12 -1.58
CA ALA A 203 23.98 34.38 -1.29
C ALA A 203 24.24 35.87 -1.06
N LYS A 204 25.13 36.17 -0.11
CA LYS A 204 25.58 37.55 0.14
C LYS A 204 26.28 38.13 -1.10
N PRO A 205 26.14 39.43 -1.37
CA PRO A 205 26.89 40.09 -2.44
C PRO A 205 28.40 40.04 -2.19
N ALA A 206 29.19 40.04 -3.28
CA ALA A 206 30.65 39.92 -3.23
C ALA A 206 31.38 41.08 -2.53
N THR A 207 30.70 42.22 -2.33
CA THR A 207 31.23 43.41 -1.65
C THR A 207 30.22 43.94 -0.63
N GLY A 208 30.62 44.01 0.64
CA GLY A 208 29.79 44.53 1.75
C GLY A 208 29.77 43.59 2.97
N GLN A 209 29.42 44.14 4.14
CA GLN A 209 29.04 43.34 5.31
C GLN A 209 27.54 43.04 5.23
N TYR A 210 27.15 41.78 5.45
CA TYR A 210 25.74 41.37 5.34
C TYR A 210 25.13 41.25 6.74
N LEU A 211 24.74 42.41 7.29
CA LEU A 211 24.14 42.52 8.61
C LEU A 211 22.79 41.80 8.67
N TRP A 212 22.42 41.27 9.83
CA TRP A 212 21.11 40.62 10.02
C TRP A 212 19.94 41.54 9.63
N GLU A 213 19.95 42.80 10.08
CA GLU A 213 18.90 43.78 9.74
C GLU A 213 18.84 44.09 8.23
N THR A 214 20.01 44.10 7.57
CA THR A 214 20.05 44.29 6.11
C THR A 214 19.51 43.06 5.39
N ALA A 215 19.75 41.85 5.91
CA ALA A 215 19.18 40.61 5.39
C ALA A 215 17.66 40.57 5.58
N ARG A 216 17.17 40.98 6.76
CA ARG A 216 15.74 41.13 7.06
C ARG A 216 15.06 42.07 6.09
N ALA A 217 15.60 43.28 5.92
CA ALA A 217 15.05 44.27 5.00
C ALA A 217 15.12 43.82 3.53
N ALA A 218 16.17 43.07 3.16
CA ALA A 218 16.30 42.52 1.81
C ALA A 218 15.31 41.36 1.57
N ALA A 219 15.06 40.53 2.58
CA ALA A 219 14.04 39.48 2.52
C ALA A 219 12.64 40.09 2.36
N SER A 220 12.27 41.07 3.20
CA SER A 220 10.97 41.77 3.14
C SER A 220 10.74 42.56 1.85
N ALA A 221 11.79 42.89 1.12
CA ALA A 221 11.70 43.56 -0.18
C ALA A 221 11.49 42.59 -1.35
N ARG A 222 11.60 41.27 -1.14
CA ARG A 222 11.43 40.27 -2.19
C ARG A 222 9.96 39.95 -2.41
N ARG A 223 9.63 39.57 -3.65
CA ARG A 223 8.29 39.18 -4.04
C ARG A 223 8.35 37.91 -4.87
N TYR A 224 7.43 36.99 -4.61
CA TYR A 224 7.29 35.74 -5.35
C TYR A 224 5.83 35.55 -5.78
N PHE A 225 5.51 35.82 -7.04
CA PHE A 225 4.12 35.85 -7.54
C PHE A 225 3.16 36.78 -6.76
N GLY A 226 3.70 37.77 -6.05
CA GLY A 226 2.93 38.67 -5.19
C GLY A 226 3.07 38.35 -3.70
N LEU A 227 3.52 37.14 -3.34
CA LEU A 227 3.85 36.77 -1.96
C LEU A 227 5.00 37.63 -1.43
N GLU A 228 4.87 38.12 -0.21
CA GLU A 228 5.93 38.85 0.46
C GLU A 228 6.98 37.89 1.04
N GLY A 229 8.25 38.16 0.75
CA GLY A 229 9.34 37.38 1.35
C GLY A 229 9.65 37.82 2.77
N TYR A 230 10.18 36.94 3.60
CA TYR A 230 10.70 37.28 4.93
C TYR A 230 11.86 36.34 5.30
N LEU A 231 12.65 36.68 6.32
CA LEU A 231 13.66 35.73 6.80
C LEU A 231 12.96 34.51 7.37
N VAL A 232 13.40 33.33 6.95
CA VAL A 232 12.74 32.07 7.28
C VAL A 232 12.51 31.91 8.78
N THR A 233 11.34 31.39 9.13
CA THR A 233 10.94 30.98 10.46
C THR A 233 10.76 29.48 10.46
N VAL A 234 11.40 28.77 11.39
CA VAL A 234 11.35 27.30 11.40
C VAL A 234 10.43 26.81 12.50
N THR A 235 9.31 26.28 12.06
CA THR A 235 8.18 25.84 12.88
C THR A 235 8.06 24.32 12.92
N SER A 236 8.84 23.58 12.12
CA SER A 236 8.91 22.12 12.19
C SER A 236 10.30 21.50 11.98
N ALA A 237 10.48 20.24 12.41
CA ALA A 237 11.71 19.48 12.16
C ALA A 237 11.88 19.15 10.67
N ALA A 238 10.77 18.82 10.00
CA ALA A 238 10.72 18.60 8.55
C ALA A 238 11.14 19.86 7.78
N GLU A 239 10.67 21.03 8.22
CA GLU A 239 11.08 22.32 7.65
C GLU A 239 12.58 22.59 7.86
N ASN A 240 13.13 22.34 9.05
CA ASN A 240 14.57 22.49 9.28
C ASN A 240 15.39 21.58 8.36
N ALA A 241 14.98 20.32 8.21
CA ALA A 241 15.63 19.35 7.34
C ALA A 241 15.55 19.80 5.86
N PHE A 242 14.40 20.32 5.44
CA PHE A 242 14.21 20.85 4.10
C PHE A 242 15.14 22.04 3.82
N VAL A 243 15.13 23.07 4.69
CA VAL A 243 15.93 24.28 4.52
C VAL A 243 17.42 23.97 4.54
N SER A 244 17.87 23.16 5.51
CA SER A 244 19.28 22.81 5.69
C SER A 244 19.88 22.12 4.46
N ALA A 245 19.13 21.22 3.81
CA ALA A 245 19.57 20.53 2.61
C ALA A 245 19.80 21.46 1.40
N LYS A 246 19.35 22.72 1.46
CA LYS A 246 19.49 23.71 0.37
C LYS A 246 20.57 24.76 0.64
N LEU A 247 21.16 24.77 1.83
CA LEU A 247 22.15 25.79 2.21
C LEU A 247 23.44 25.63 1.40
N ALA A 248 23.91 26.73 0.80
CA ALA A 248 25.24 26.79 0.17
C ALA A 248 26.33 27.36 1.10
N GLY A 249 25.97 27.65 2.36
CA GLY A 249 26.82 28.23 3.39
C GLY A 249 26.00 28.63 4.63
N GLN A 250 26.64 29.24 5.63
CA GLN A 250 25.92 29.73 6.81
C GLN A 250 24.96 30.86 6.41
N GLY A 251 23.73 30.83 6.89
CA GLY A 251 22.68 31.76 6.45
C GLY A 251 21.85 32.32 7.60
N TRP A 252 21.53 33.62 7.55
CA TRP A 252 20.61 34.25 8.51
C TRP A 252 19.19 33.67 8.43
N MET A 253 18.51 33.66 9.57
CA MET A 253 17.10 33.30 9.75
C MET A 253 16.35 34.37 10.56
N GLY A 254 15.04 34.21 10.72
CA GLY A 254 14.13 35.15 11.40
C GLY A 254 14.19 35.16 12.93
N ALA A 255 15.10 34.42 13.55
CA ALA A 255 15.21 34.29 15.00
C ALA A 255 16.04 35.42 15.63
N SER A 256 15.54 36.01 16.72
CA SER A 256 16.27 36.99 17.53
C SER A 256 15.79 37.02 18.98
N ASP A 257 16.68 37.35 19.91
CA ASP A 257 16.38 37.70 21.30
C ASP A 257 16.77 39.14 21.67
N ALA A 258 17.13 39.98 20.67
CA ALA A 258 17.56 41.37 20.86
C ALA A 258 16.57 42.25 21.67
N ALA A 259 15.28 41.90 21.65
CA ALA A 259 14.24 42.63 22.39
C ALA A 259 14.27 42.32 23.89
N VAL A 260 14.50 41.05 24.24
CA VAL A 260 14.59 40.56 25.62
C VAL A 260 15.65 39.48 25.64
N GLU A 261 16.84 39.84 26.11
CA GLU A 261 17.99 38.96 26.30
C GLU A 261 17.57 37.58 26.81
N ARG A 262 18.05 36.52 26.14
CA ARG A 262 17.74 35.10 26.42
C ARG A 262 16.35 34.62 26.05
N THR A 263 15.54 35.46 25.42
CA THR A 263 14.15 35.14 25.03
C THR A 263 14.05 35.17 23.51
N TRP A 264 14.26 34.00 22.89
CA TRP A 264 14.31 33.84 21.45
C TRP A 264 12.91 33.80 20.85
N ARG A 265 12.71 34.66 19.85
CA ARG A 265 11.45 34.83 19.13
C ARG A 265 11.68 34.80 17.62
N TRP A 266 10.68 34.30 16.91
CA TRP A 266 10.54 34.52 15.47
C TRP A 266 9.99 35.93 15.27
N VAL A 267 10.80 36.82 14.70
CA VAL A 267 10.50 38.27 14.60
C VAL A 267 10.25 38.73 13.16
N THR A 268 10.08 37.78 12.25
CA THR A 268 9.78 37.97 10.82
C THR A 268 8.64 37.04 10.40
N GLY A 269 8.07 37.28 9.22
CA GLY A 269 6.98 36.45 8.70
C GLY A 269 5.67 36.57 9.49
N PRO A 270 4.73 35.64 9.25
CA PRO A 270 3.46 35.54 9.98
C PRO A 270 3.68 35.42 11.50
N GLU A 271 4.67 34.60 11.89
CA GLU A 271 5.14 34.42 13.26
C GLU A 271 5.52 35.75 13.90
N GLY A 272 6.17 36.64 13.16
CA GLY A 272 6.60 37.96 13.62
C GLY A 272 5.46 38.91 13.97
N LEU A 273 4.26 38.69 13.43
CA LEU A 273 3.06 39.49 13.67
C LEU A 273 2.29 39.06 14.93
N GLU A 274 2.59 37.87 15.44
CA GLU A 274 2.01 37.34 16.66
C GLU A 274 2.44 38.13 17.90
N ASP A 275 1.76 37.87 19.03
CA ASP A 275 2.01 38.52 20.32
C ASP A 275 2.02 40.06 20.19
N SER A 276 1.03 40.59 19.46
CA SER A 276 0.91 42.02 19.14
C SER A 276 2.14 42.60 18.42
N GLY A 277 2.74 41.83 17.51
CA GLY A 277 3.93 42.21 16.74
C GLY A 277 5.24 42.09 17.50
N GLN A 278 5.25 41.41 18.66
CA GLN A 278 6.49 41.04 19.36
C GLN A 278 7.14 39.78 18.77
N GLY A 279 6.38 39.01 17.98
CA GLY A 279 6.83 37.80 17.33
C GLY A 279 6.66 36.54 18.18
N ARG A 280 6.47 35.38 17.53
CA ARG A 280 6.22 34.10 18.18
C ARG A 280 7.41 33.69 19.06
N TYR A 281 7.16 33.50 20.36
CA TYR A 281 8.14 32.93 21.28
C TYR A 281 8.37 31.45 20.99
N PHE A 282 9.64 31.04 20.89
CA PHE A 282 9.99 29.64 20.60
C PHE A 282 11.13 29.05 21.45
N PHE A 283 11.90 29.86 22.18
CA PHE A 283 12.96 29.32 23.02
C PHE A 283 13.36 30.30 24.12
N ALA A 284 13.65 29.80 25.33
CA ALA A 284 14.31 30.59 26.37
C ALA A 284 15.63 29.95 26.77
N GLN A 285 16.68 30.76 26.79
CA GLN A 285 17.99 30.38 27.28
C GLN A 285 18.01 30.54 28.82
N THR A 286 18.02 29.45 29.57
CA THR A 286 18.15 29.57 31.04
C THR A 286 19.57 29.99 31.45
N PRO A 287 19.75 30.80 32.51
CA PRO A 287 21.07 31.25 32.95
C PRO A 287 21.94 30.08 33.45
N GLY A 288 22.80 29.54 32.60
CA GLY A 288 24.03 28.90 33.02
C GLY A 288 25.04 30.00 33.28
N GLY A 289 25.48 30.22 34.52
CA GLY A 289 26.53 31.20 34.80
C GLY A 289 27.74 30.95 33.89
N VAL A 290 28.43 32.02 33.44
CA VAL A 290 29.65 31.99 32.60
C VAL A 290 30.39 30.64 32.68
N GLY A 291 30.19 29.79 31.67
CA GLY A 291 30.75 28.43 31.59
C GLY A 291 29.81 27.26 31.94
N GLY A 292 28.51 27.49 32.13
CA GLY A 292 27.49 26.44 32.30
C GLY A 292 26.61 26.27 31.06
N SER A 293 26.37 25.01 30.66
CA SER A 293 25.50 24.65 29.53
C SER A 293 24.09 25.28 29.64
N PRO A 294 23.62 26.08 28.65
CA PRO A 294 22.23 26.53 28.56
C PRO A 294 21.26 25.36 28.69
N ARG A 295 20.20 25.50 29.51
CA ARG A 295 19.07 24.54 29.50
C ARG A 295 17.88 25.14 28.74
N PRO A 296 17.17 24.34 27.92
CA PRO A 296 15.95 24.79 27.27
C PRO A 296 14.95 25.27 28.30
N GLY A 297 14.48 26.51 28.18
CA GLY A 297 13.30 26.99 28.88
C GLY A 297 12.07 26.31 28.31
N LEU A 298 11.42 25.52 29.16
CA LEU A 298 10.20 24.78 28.88
C LEU A 298 9.13 25.67 28.22
N ARG A 299 8.77 25.39 26.96
CA ARG A 299 7.39 25.54 26.51
C ARG A 299 6.87 24.15 26.18
N VAL A 300 6.03 23.69 27.08
CA VAL A 300 5.05 22.62 26.86
C VAL A 300 4.25 23.02 25.62
N ASP A 301 3.91 22.07 24.75
CA ASP A 301 2.78 22.26 23.86
C ASP A 301 1.60 22.85 24.66
N GLN A 302 0.68 23.57 24.03
CA GLN A 302 -0.39 24.25 24.77
C GLN A 302 -1.38 23.28 25.47
N THR A 303 -1.13 21.97 25.45
CA THR A 303 -1.99 20.92 26.01
C THR A 303 -1.37 20.10 27.15
N GLY A 304 -0.07 20.21 27.45
CA GLY A 304 0.49 19.39 28.53
C GLY A 304 0.52 17.90 28.21
N SER A 305 0.70 17.56 26.94
CA SER A 305 0.61 16.17 26.47
C SER A 305 1.82 15.37 26.97
N SER A 306 1.55 14.31 27.74
CA SER A 306 2.53 13.29 28.06
C SER A 306 2.92 12.51 26.80
N CYS A 307 4.21 12.39 26.51
CA CYS A 307 4.71 11.62 25.36
C CYS A 307 5.42 10.33 25.79
N THR A 308 5.27 9.27 25.02
CA THR A 308 5.96 7.99 25.21
C THR A 308 7.03 7.73 24.15
N ALA A 309 6.92 8.37 22.99
CA ALA A 309 7.85 8.27 21.87
C ALA A 309 8.09 9.64 21.19
N PRO A 310 9.21 9.81 20.46
CA PRO A 310 9.50 10.96 19.61
C PRO A 310 8.36 11.36 18.66
N ALA A 311 7.63 10.39 18.12
CA ALA A 311 6.53 10.61 17.19
C ALA A 311 5.29 11.26 17.82
N ASP A 312 5.13 11.13 19.14
CA ASP A 312 4.01 11.72 19.90
C ASP A 312 4.13 13.25 20.03
N CYS A 313 5.27 13.80 19.59
CA CYS A 313 5.57 15.21 19.64
C CYS A 313 5.79 15.72 18.22
N GLU A 314 5.12 16.80 17.85
CA GLU A 314 5.33 17.50 16.58
C GLU A 314 6.83 17.83 16.37
N SER A 315 7.55 18.07 17.48
CA SER A 315 8.99 18.31 17.52
C SER A 315 9.90 17.13 17.24
N GLY A 316 9.40 15.90 17.29
CA GLY A 316 10.23 14.71 17.23
C GLY A 316 11.05 14.47 18.51
N VAL A 317 10.82 15.20 19.61
CA VAL A 317 11.62 15.09 20.84
C VAL A 317 10.74 14.88 22.06
N CYS A 318 10.73 13.63 22.51
CA CYS A 318 10.13 13.23 23.78
C CYS A 318 11.20 12.85 24.79
N THR A 319 11.29 13.55 25.93
CA THR A 319 12.10 13.06 27.06
C THR A 319 11.33 13.19 28.37
N SER A 320 11.29 12.12 29.15
CA SER A 320 10.58 12.06 30.44
C SER A 320 9.11 12.49 30.38
N ASN A 321 8.37 12.01 29.37
CA ASN A 321 6.93 12.26 29.26
C ASN A 321 6.57 13.73 29.01
N THR A 322 7.46 14.47 28.33
CA THR A 322 7.28 15.88 27.97
C THR A 322 7.75 16.11 26.54
N CYS A 323 6.89 16.69 25.70
CA CYS A 323 7.26 17.20 24.39
C CYS A 323 8.06 18.50 24.51
N TYR A 324 9.21 18.57 23.85
CA TYR A 324 10.05 19.78 23.76
C TYR A 324 9.75 20.54 22.45
N GLN A 325 10.10 21.81 22.34
CA GLN A 325 10.10 22.53 21.05
C GLN A 325 11.24 22.04 20.13
N TYR A 326 11.15 22.34 18.83
CA TYR A 326 12.17 22.07 17.81
C TYR A 326 13.52 22.69 18.18
N ASP A 327 14.44 21.88 18.72
CA ASP A 327 15.67 22.37 19.37
C ASP A 327 16.91 22.11 18.50
N ASN A 328 17.00 22.84 17.38
CA ASN A 328 18.07 22.66 16.39
C ASN A 328 19.38 23.38 16.76
N TRP A 329 19.46 24.02 17.93
CA TRP A 329 20.69 24.69 18.39
C TRP A 329 21.86 23.71 18.55
N ASN A 330 23.03 24.12 18.10
CA ASN A 330 24.22 23.30 18.08
C ASN A 330 24.67 22.88 19.51
N GLY A 331 24.89 21.58 19.70
CA GLY A 331 25.30 20.98 20.99
C GLY A 331 24.15 20.43 21.85
N ILE A 332 22.89 20.59 21.44
CA ILE A 332 21.77 20.01 22.20
C ILE A 332 21.63 18.51 21.93
N GLN A 333 21.89 18.07 20.71
CA GLN A 333 21.80 16.67 20.25
C GLN A 333 22.74 15.69 20.99
N ASN A 334 23.82 16.19 21.58
CA ASN A 334 24.80 15.40 22.34
C ASN A 334 24.87 15.81 23.83
N ASN A 335 23.86 16.54 24.31
CA ASN A 335 23.79 17.10 25.67
C ASN A 335 25.00 17.97 26.05
N ASN A 336 25.80 18.40 25.07
CA ASN A 336 26.92 19.32 25.21
C ASN A 336 26.45 20.71 24.77
N ARG A 337 25.47 21.24 25.50
CA ARG A 337 24.64 22.40 25.10
C ARG A 337 25.52 23.63 25.03
N THR A 338 25.98 23.94 23.82
CA THR A 338 26.92 25.02 23.51
C THR A 338 26.26 26.22 22.88
N GLU A 339 25.05 26.10 22.34
CA GLU A 339 24.29 27.19 21.71
C GLU A 339 22.80 27.18 22.14
N PRO A 340 22.10 28.34 22.11
CA PRO A 340 22.70 29.66 21.97
C PRO A 340 23.52 29.99 23.21
N ASN A 341 24.68 30.61 23.08
CA ASN A 341 25.56 30.91 24.23
C ASN A 341 25.65 32.39 24.61
N ASP A 342 25.03 33.29 23.84
CA ASP A 342 25.12 34.73 24.04
C ASP A 342 26.60 35.20 24.20
N SER A 343 27.51 34.66 23.40
CA SER A 343 28.94 34.95 23.51
C SER A 343 29.25 36.36 22.98
N ASN A 344 29.22 37.32 23.90
CA ASN A 344 29.42 38.76 23.66
C ASN A 344 28.18 39.52 23.13
N GLY A 345 26.96 39.14 23.52
CA GLY A 345 25.74 39.83 23.07
C GLY A 345 25.32 39.37 21.69
N GLU A 346 25.13 38.07 21.51
CA GLU A 346 24.83 37.46 20.22
C GLU A 346 23.31 37.34 20.02
N ASP A 347 22.70 38.36 19.43
CA ASP A 347 21.24 38.48 19.47
C ASP A 347 20.47 37.85 18.28
N PHE A 348 21.17 37.19 17.34
CA PHE A 348 20.59 36.81 16.04
C PHE A 348 20.91 35.37 15.63
N GLY A 349 19.87 34.61 15.28
CA GLY A 349 19.99 33.20 14.91
C GLY A 349 20.41 33.02 13.45
N HIS A 350 21.19 31.97 13.18
CA HIS A 350 21.57 31.57 11.84
C HIS A 350 21.71 30.05 11.71
N PHE A 351 21.65 29.55 10.48
CA PHE A 351 21.98 28.16 10.18
C PHE A 351 23.47 27.98 9.99
N LEU A 352 24.02 26.92 10.55
CA LEU A 352 25.27 26.31 10.15
C LEU A 352 25.05 25.51 8.86
N ILE A 353 26.14 25.20 8.14
CA ILE A 353 26.06 24.46 6.87
C ILE A 353 25.47 23.05 7.01
N ASN A 354 25.47 22.49 8.22
CA ASN A 354 24.88 21.19 8.55
C ASN A 354 23.43 21.28 9.05
N GLY A 355 22.80 22.47 9.02
CA GLY A 355 21.41 22.66 9.44
C GLY A 355 21.18 22.91 10.92
N LEU A 356 22.24 22.88 11.75
CA LEU A 356 22.15 23.27 13.16
C LEU A 356 22.13 24.78 13.31
N TRP A 357 21.54 25.28 14.39
CA TRP A 357 21.42 26.71 14.66
C TRP A 357 22.54 27.19 15.57
N ASN A 358 22.91 28.45 15.39
CA ASN A 358 23.90 29.15 16.19
C ASN A 358 23.51 30.63 16.26
N ASP A 359 23.81 31.28 17.37
CA ASP A 359 23.61 32.71 17.56
C ASP A 359 24.87 33.48 17.21
N TYR A 360 24.71 34.64 16.60
CA TYR A 360 25.81 35.56 16.31
C TYR A 360 25.38 37.00 16.52
N TYR A 361 26.36 37.86 16.77
CA TYR A 361 26.21 39.29 16.62
C TYR A 361 25.87 39.65 15.16
N SER A 362 25.13 40.73 14.96
CA SER A 362 24.59 41.12 13.64
C SER A 362 25.62 41.22 12.51
N ASN A 363 26.92 41.34 12.78
CA ASN A 363 28.00 41.59 11.82
C ASN A 363 29.03 40.45 11.74
N ASN A 364 28.60 39.23 11.45
CA ASN A 364 29.53 38.11 11.34
C ASN A 364 30.01 37.85 9.89
N ALA A 365 31.33 37.78 9.70
CA ALA A 365 31.94 37.54 8.39
C ALA A 365 31.72 36.10 7.87
N ALA A 366 31.43 35.15 8.77
CA ALA A 366 31.17 33.74 8.44
C ALA A 366 29.84 33.53 7.71
N ILE A 367 28.89 34.46 7.89
CA ILE A 367 27.60 34.39 7.21
C ILE A 367 27.80 34.59 5.71
N ALA A 368 27.31 33.62 4.93
CA ALA A 368 27.43 33.53 3.48
C ALA A 368 26.15 33.95 2.74
N GLY A 369 25.03 34.12 3.44
CA GLY A 369 23.75 34.46 2.86
C GLY A 369 22.62 34.50 3.89
N TYR A 370 21.40 34.28 3.42
CA TYR A 370 20.18 34.20 4.21
C TYR A 370 19.15 33.34 3.49
N VAL A 371 18.20 32.81 4.24
CA VAL A 371 17.07 32.06 3.67
C VAL A 371 15.84 32.93 3.73
N VAL A 372 15.16 33.03 2.59
CA VAL A 372 13.89 33.72 2.43
C VAL A 372 12.79 32.69 2.36
N GLU A 373 11.69 32.97 3.04
CA GLU A 373 10.46 32.21 3.01
C GLU A 373 9.34 33.10 2.44
N TYR A 374 8.42 32.49 1.69
CA TYR A 374 7.27 33.15 1.08
C TYR A 374 6.01 32.33 1.37
N GLY A 375 4.94 32.97 1.84
CA GLY A 375 3.66 32.34 2.18
C GLY A 375 3.15 32.74 3.57
N GLY A 376 1.84 32.63 3.79
CA GLY A 376 1.21 32.81 5.10
C GLY A 376 1.05 34.25 5.60
N MET A 377 1.52 35.28 4.87
CA MET A 377 1.35 36.66 5.30
C MET A 377 -0.12 37.11 5.13
N PRO A 378 -0.65 38.02 5.97
CA PRO A 378 -2.06 38.43 5.91
C PRO A 378 -2.52 39.01 4.56
N ASP A 379 -1.60 39.62 3.82
CA ASP A 379 -1.85 40.25 2.52
C ASP A 379 -1.40 39.35 1.34
N ASP A 380 -1.03 38.09 1.60
CA ASP A 380 -0.59 37.20 0.54
C ASP A 380 -1.76 36.82 -0.39
N PRO A 381 -1.57 36.90 -1.72
CA PRO A 381 -2.58 36.49 -2.67
C PRO A 381 -2.88 34.98 -2.57
N PRO A 382 -4.13 34.53 -2.81
CA PRO A 382 -4.47 33.12 -2.85
C PRO A 382 -3.90 32.48 -4.12
N LEU A 383 -2.80 31.75 -3.99
CA LEU A 383 -2.08 31.11 -5.10
C LEU A 383 -1.87 29.62 -4.85
N VAL A 384 -1.83 28.82 -5.92
CA VAL A 384 -1.50 27.38 -5.87
C VAL A 384 -0.30 27.13 -6.76
N LEU A 385 0.89 27.52 -6.31
CA LEU A 385 2.10 27.48 -7.16
C LEU A 385 2.85 26.15 -7.12
N GLN A 386 2.34 25.16 -6.37
CA GLN A 386 2.88 23.81 -6.30
C GLN A 386 1.75 22.78 -6.38
N ASP A 387 2.07 21.62 -6.94
CA ASP A 387 1.23 20.44 -6.85
C ASP A 387 2.07 19.17 -7.09
N ASN A 388 1.54 18.03 -6.66
CA ASN A 388 2.27 16.77 -6.55
C ASN A 388 1.72 15.69 -7.47
N LYS A 389 2.63 14.85 -7.98
CA LYS A 389 2.29 13.61 -8.67
C LYS A 389 3.06 12.46 -8.05
N THR A 390 2.36 11.41 -7.66
CA THR A 390 2.99 10.18 -7.18
C THR A 390 3.45 9.34 -8.37
N VAL A 391 4.72 8.96 -8.35
CA VAL A 391 5.29 7.94 -9.22
C VAL A 391 5.47 6.67 -8.41
N ARG A 392 4.76 5.61 -8.79
CA ARG A 392 4.87 4.29 -8.16
C ARG A 392 5.88 3.43 -8.91
N ILE A 393 6.83 2.85 -8.18
CA ILE A 393 7.80 1.92 -8.75
C ILE A 393 7.17 0.53 -8.72
N VAL A 394 6.58 0.13 -9.83
CA VAL A 394 5.95 -1.18 -9.98
C VAL A 394 7.00 -2.15 -10.49
N ALA A 395 7.40 -3.10 -9.65
CA ALA A 395 8.18 -4.25 -10.09
C ALA A 395 7.33 -5.08 -11.06
N VAL A 396 7.94 -5.57 -12.14
CA VAL A 396 7.27 -6.44 -13.11
C VAL A 396 6.72 -7.64 -12.35
N SER A 397 5.40 -7.84 -12.43
CA SER A 397 4.71 -8.93 -11.74
C SER A 397 3.99 -9.77 -12.76
N CYS A 398 4.37 -11.04 -12.85
CA CYS A 398 3.81 -12.00 -13.80
C CYS A 398 2.42 -12.53 -13.36
N SER A 399 1.62 -11.70 -12.68
CA SER A 399 0.33 -12.08 -12.09
C SER A 399 -0.55 -10.88 -11.69
N ASN A 400 -0.25 -9.67 -12.18
CA ASN A 400 -0.97 -8.45 -11.82
C ASN A 400 -2.07 -8.04 -12.83
N SER A 401 -2.36 -8.87 -13.84
CA SER A 401 -3.35 -8.65 -14.88
C SER A 401 -3.12 -7.40 -15.74
N LEU A 402 -1.90 -6.90 -15.75
CA LEU A 402 -1.46 -5.82 -16.62
C LEU A 402 -0.38 -6.36 -17.57
N LYS A 403 -0.20 -5.68 -18.71
CA LYS A 403 0.96 -5.91 -19.56
C LYS A 403 1.99 -4.85 -19.23
N ASP A 404 2.96 -5.19 -18.39
CA ASP A 404 4.00 -4.28 -17.96
C ASP A 404 5.41 -4.86 -18.15
N GLY A 405 6.42 -4.00 -18.20
CA GLY A 405 7.80 -4.47 -18.26
C GLY A 405 8.21 -4.96 -19.62
N THR A 406 8.85 -6.12 -19.62
CA THR A 406 9.24 -6.82 -20.84
C THR A 406 8.22 -7.90 -21.23
N GLU A 407 7.07 -7.95 -20.57
CA GLU A 407 5.99 -8.88 -20.89
C GLU A 407 5.54 -8.68 -22.34
N THR A 408 5.32 -9.80 -23.02
CA THR A 408 4.88 -9.79 -24.42
C THR A 408 3.38 -10.02 -24.55
N ASP A 409 2.71 -10.48 -23.49
CA ASP A 409 1.28 -10.33 -23.22
C ASP A 409 1.00 -10.17 -21.72
N VAL A 410 -0.24 -9.90 -21.31
CA VAL A 410 -0.63 -9.72 -19.90
C VAL A 410 -0.11 -10.87 -19.03
N ASP A 411 0.74 -10.55 -18.05
CA ASP A 411 1.36 -11.48 -17.08
C ASP A 411 2.28 -12.56 -17.67
N CYS A 412 2.73 -12.46 -18.94
CA CYS A 412 3.53 -13.50 -19.56
C CYS A 412 4.53 -13.00 -20.63
N GLY A 413 5.55 -13.83 -20.86
CA GLY A 413 6.61 -13.59 -21.84
C GLY A 413 7.71 -12.63 -21.37
N GLY A 414 8.82 -12.59 -22.09
CA GLY A 414 9.98 -11.78 -21.73
C GLY A 414 10.66 -12.22 -20.42
N SER A 415 10.42 -11.47 -19.34
CA SER A 415 10.97 -11.78 -18.00
C SER A 415 10.04 -12.68 -17.18
N CYS A 416 8.83 -12.92 -17.68
CA CYS A 416 7.84 -13.81 -17.09
C CYS A 416 7.84 -15.20 -17.74
N GLY A 417 7.05 -16.11 -17.16
CA GLY A 417 6.82 -17.43 -17.75
C GLY A 417 6.23 -17.33 -19.18
N PRO A 418 6.42 -18.35 -20.02
CA PRO A 418 5.98 -18.31 -21.41
C PRO A 418 4.44 -18.21 -21.52
N CYS A 419 3.97 -17.43 -22.49
CA CYS A 419 2.58 -17.21 -22.83
C CYS A 419 1.91 -18.44 -23.46
N ALA A 420 0.60 -18.55 -23.24
CA ALA A 420 -0.25 -19.56 -23.85
C ALA A 420 -0.53 -19.26 -25.34
N THR A 421 -1.05 -20.25 -26.07
CA THR A 421 -1.47 -20.07 -27.46
C THR A 421 -2.50 -18.93 -27.61
N GLY A 422 -2.30 -18.07 -28.60
CA GLY A 422 -3.16 -16.92 -28.90
C GLY A 422 -2.75 -15.63 -28.20
N GLN A 423 -1.81 -15.67 -27.26
CA GLN A 423 -1.26 -14.50 -26.59
C GLN A 423 -0.10 -13.86 -27.36
N GLY A 424 0.20 -12.60 -27.06
CA GLY A 424 1.27 -11.81 -27.64
C GLY A 424 2.68 -12.35 -27.34
N CYS A 425 3.60 -12.23 -28.30
CA CYS A 425 4.98 -12.67 -28.16
C CYS A 425 5.94 -11.78 -28.98
N ALA A 426 7.22 -11.75 -28.61
CA ALA A 426 8.29 -11.10 -29.37
C ALA A 426 9.31 -12.09 -29.93
N ILE A 427 9.61 -13.16 -29.19
CA ILE A 427 10.50 -14.25 -29.58
C ILE A 427 9.85 -15.61 -29.29
N ASP A 428 10.35 -16.66 -29.94
CA ASP A 428 9.84 -18.03 -29.76
C ASP A 428 9.84 -18.49 -28.30
N GLY A 429 10.84 -18.08 -27.51
CA GLY A 429 10.93 -18.39 -26.09
C GLY A 429 9.84 -17.77 -25.21
N ASP A 430 9.08 -16.80 -25.74
CA ASP A 430 7.94 -16.22 -25.03
C ASP A 430 6.69 -17.11 -25.07
N CYS A 431 6.70 -18.21 -25.82
CA CYS A 431 5.53 -19.05 -26.03
C CYS A 431 5.73 -20.44 -25.43
N THR A 432 4.70 -20.98 -24.81
CA THR A 432 4.68 -22.38 -24.35
C THR A 432 4.86 -23.37 -25.50
N SER A 433 4.45 -22.98 -26.72
CA SER A 433 4.66 -23.72 -27.97
C SER A 433 6.04 -23.53 -28.60
N PHE A 434 6.89 -22.65 -28.06
CA PHE A 434 8.15 -22.23 -28.67
C PHE A 434 8.02 -21.69 -30.11
N LEU A 435 6.86 -21.15 -30.47
CA LEU A 435 6.60 -20.61 -31.81
C LEU A 435 5.88 -19.28 -31.75
N CYS A 436 6.62 -18.21 -32.04
CA CYS A 436 6.11 -16.85 -32.14
C CYS A 436 6.04 -16.42 -33.61
N THR A 437 4.84 -16.38 -34.18
CA THR A 437 4.65 -15.92 -35.58
C THR A 437 3.60 -14.82 -35.62
N GLY A 438 3.94 -13.69 -36.26
CA GLY A 438 3.02 -12.55 -36.35
C GLY A 438 2.76 -11.86 -35.01
N ALA A 439 3.72 -11.92 -34.09
CA ALA A 439 3.62 -11.42 -32.71
C ALA A 439 2.54 -12.11 -31.85
N ILE A 440 2.15 -13.35 -32.21
CA ILE A 440 1.19 -14.16 -31.48
C ILE A 440 1.75 -15.59 -31.33
N CYS A 441 1.64 -16.16 -30.12
CA CYS A 441 1.99 -17.54 -29.82
C CYS A 441 1.07 -18.50 -30.56
N GLN A 442 1.65 -19.33 -31.41
CA GLN A 442 0.89 -20.26 -32.23
C GLN A 442 0.60 -21.56 -31.48
N ALA A 443 -0.43 -22.29 -31.91
CA ALA A 443 -0.69 -23.63 -31.43
C ALA A 443 0.41 -24.58 -31.93
N PRO A 444 0.88 -25.54 -31.11
CA PRO A 444 1.73 -26.63 -31.57
C PRO A 444 1.10 -27.35 -32.76
N SER A 445 1.85 -27.62 -33.82
CA SER A 445 1.36 -28.30 -35.01
C SER A 445 2.43 -29.18 -35.63
N CYS A 446 2.04 -30.37 -36.10
CA CYS A 446 2.89 -31.35 -36.78
C CYS A 446 3.49 -30.91 -38.14
N PHE A 447 3.52 -29.61 -38.44
CA PHE A 447 4.00 -29.03 -39.69
C PHE A 447 4.55 -27.61 -39.49
N ASP A 448 4.90 -27.24 -38.25
CA ASP A 448 5.31 -25.90 -37.85
C ASP A 448 6.84 -25.73 -37.73
N THR A 449 7.61 -26.77 -38.06
CA THR A 449 9.08 -26.78 -38.16
C THR A 449 9.82 -26.62 -36.83
N VAL A 450 9.11 -26.62 -35.71
CA VAL A 450 9.70 -26.64 -34.36
C VAL A 450 9.28 -27.92 -33.65
N ARG A 451 10.12 -28.45 -32.74
CA ARG A 451 9.73 -29.62 -31.94
C ARG A 451 8.95 -29.16 -30.72
N ASN A 452 7.62 -29.22 -30.76
CA ASN A 452 6.74 -28.80 -29.67
C ASN A 452 5.57 -29.80 -29.46
N GLY A 453 4.72 -29.56 -28.45
CA GLY A 453 3.60 -30.46 -28.16
C GLY A 453 4.05 -31.89 -27.80
N SER A 454 3.43 -32.90 -28.41
CA SER A 454 3.76 -34.32 -28.20
C SER A 454 4.83 -34.87 -29.14
N GLU A 455 5.45 -34.02 -29.96
CA GLU A 455 6.37 -34.45 -31.01
C GLU A 455 7.66 -35.06 -30.46
N THR A 456 8.03 -36.22 -31.01
CA THR A 456 9.26 -36.90 -30.61
C THR A 456 10.46 -36.50 -31.48
N ALA A 457 10.21 -35.96 -32.68
CA ALA A 457 11.15 -35.13 -33.44
C ALA A 457 10.36 -34.03 -34.19
N VAL A 458 11.05 -33.01 -34.72
CA VAL A 458 10.41 -31.88 -35.42
C VAL A 458 9.36 -32.40 -36.40
N ASP A 459 8.09 -32.02 -36.20
CA ASP A 459 6.94 -32.35 -37.04
C ASP A 459 6.58 -33.86 -37.14
N CYS A 460 7.05 -34.73 -36.23
CA CYS A 460 6.75 -36.17 -36.27
C CYS A 460 6.71 -36.88 -34.91
N GLY A 461 6.02 -38.03 -34.88
CA GLY A 461 5.88 -38.90 -33.70
C GLY A 461 4.90 -38.39 -32.64
N GLY A 462 4.65 -39.20 -31.61
CA GLY A 462 3.64 -38.91 -30.58
C GLY A 462 2.23 -38.94 -31.16
N SER A 463 1.47 -37.83 -31.03
CA SER A 463 0.13 -37.71 -31.63
C SER A 463 0.14 -37.25 -33.09
N CYS A 464 1.31 -37.04 -33.70
CA CYS A 464 1.37 -36.62 -35.09
C CYS A 464 1.00 -37.75 -36.04
N VAL A 465 0.32 -37.40 -37.14
CA VAL A 465 -0.13 -38.35 -38.16
C VAL A 465 1.05 -38.97 -38.92
N ALA A 466 2.18 -38.28 -38.96
CA ALA A 466 3.40 -38.77 -39.57
C ALA A 466 4.33 -39.37 -38.50
N ASP A 467 4.60 -40.66 -38.61
CA ASP A 467 5.65 -41.33 -37.86
C ASP A 467 7.02 -40.83 -38.33
N CYS A 468 7.97 -40.74 -37.42
CA CYS A 468 9.31 -40.29 -37.68
C CYS A 468 10.11 -41.28 -38.54
N ALA A 469 10.88 -40.71 -39.48
CA ALA A 469 11.84 -41.45 -40.28
C ALA A 469 13.04 -41.93 -39.44
N ASP A 470 13.77 -42.93 -39.95
CA ASP A 470 14.95 -43.48 -39.29
C ASP A 470 16.00 -42.40 -38.97
N GLY A 471 16.56 -42.44 -37.76
CA GLY A 471 17.54 -41.48 -37.26
C GLY A 471 16.93 -40.24 -36.57
N LEU A 472 15.61 -40.08 -36.58
CA LEU A 472 14.90 -39.03 -35.83
C LEU A 472 14.50 -39.50 -34.43
N GLY A 473 14.17 -38.54 -33.56
CA GLY A 473 13.81 -38.80 -32.16
C GLY A 473 12.47 -39.52 -31.98
N CYS A 474 12.39 -40.42 -31.00
CA CYS A 474 11.20 -41.19 -30.64
C CYS A 474 11.13 -41.44 -29.13
N ASN A 475 9.94 -41.70 -28.59
CA ASN A 475 9.72 -42.14 -27.20
C ASN A 475 9.08 -43.52 -27.14
N SER A 476 8.43 -43.95 -28.22
CA SER A 476 7.75 -45.23 -28.35
C SER A 476 8.01 -45.83 -29.74
N ASN A 477 7.86 -47.15 -29.84
CA ASN A 477 7.96 -47.85 -31.12
C ASN A 477 6.95 -47.37 -32.17
N GLY A 478 5.78 -46.88 -31.73
CA GLY A 478 4.76 -46.31 -32.60
C GLY A 478 5.12 -44.96 -33.21
N ASP A 479 6.14 -44.28 -32.68
CA ASP A 479 6.58 -42.99 -33.22
C ASP A 479 7.45 -43.14 -34.48
N CYS A 480 7.82 -44.36 -34.85
CA CYS A 480 8.78 -44.64 -35.91
C CYS A 480 8.13 -45.39 -37.07
N GLN A 481 8.44 -44.96 -38.30
CA GLN A 481 7.98 -45.68 -39.50
C GLN A 481 8.46 -47.14 -39.54
N SER A 482 9.60 -47.44 -38.91
CA SER A 482 10.14 -48.79 -38.76
C SER A 482 9.46 -49.63 -37.69
N GLY A 483 8.62 -49.03 -36.84
CA GLY A 483 8.03 -49.67 -35.67
C GLY A 483 9.02 -49.92 -34.54
N LYS A 484 10.24 -49.34 -34.58
CA LYS A 484 11.26 -49.55 -33.56
C LYS A 484 11.96 -48.25 -33.12
N CYS A 485 11.75 -47.92 -31.86
CA CYS A 485 12.45 -46.89 -31.14
C CYS A 485 13.49 -47.53 -30.21
N THR A 486 14.75 -47.14 -30.32
CA THR A 486 15.80 -47.62 -29.40
C THR A 486 16.72 -46.48 -29.04
N GLN A 487 16.97 -46.29 -27.74
CA GLN A 487 17.74 -45.15 -27.22
C GLN A 487 17.20 -43.79 -27.70
N ASN A 488 15.87 -43.65 -27.74
CA ASN A 488 15.14 -42.47 -28.20
C ASN A 488 15.38 -42.07 -29.66
N VAL A 489 15.82 -43.01 -30.51
CA VAL A 489 16.02 -42.79 -31.95
C VAL A 489 15.36 -43.91 -32.76
N CYS A 490 14.65 -43.54 -33.83
CA CYS A 490 14.05 -44.49 -34.77
C CYS A 490 15.14 -45.27 -35.51
N GLN A 491 15.09 -46.60 -35.41
CA GLN A 491 16.10 -47.48 -35.98
C GLN A 491 15.67 -48.01 -37.34
N ALA A 492 16.62 -48.17 -38.25
CA ALA A 492 16.36 -48.85 -39.52
C ALA A 492 16.02 -50.33 -39.30
N PRO A 493 15.09 -50.91 -40.09
CA PRO A 493 14.64 -52.28 -39.93
C PRO A 493 15.75 -53.31 -40.25
N THR A 494 15.93 -54.33 -39.40
CA THR A 494 16.94 -55.41 -39.56
C THR A 494 16.40 -56.77 -39.15
N CYS A 495 16.99 -57.87 -39.66
CA CYS A 495 16.61 -59.27 -39.33
C CYS A 495 16.96 -59.74 -37.91
N SER A 496 16.92 -58.84 -36.93
CA SER A 496 17.30 -59.05 -35.53
C SER A 496 16.78 -57.89 -34.66
N ASP A 497 15.73 -57.21 -35.11
CA ASP A 497 15.16 -56.04 -34.49
C ASP A 497 13.88 -56.30 -33.65
N SER A 498 13.48 -57.55 -33.51
CA SER A 498 12.39 -58.05 -32.68
C SER A 498 11.00 -57.56 -33.08
N VAL A 499 10.84 -57.15 -34.34
CA VAL A 499 9.55 -56.77 -34.92
C VAL A 499 9.41 -57.40 -36.32
N VAL A 500 8.21 -57.86 -36.70
CA VAL A 500 8.00 -58.46 -38.03
C VAL A 500 7.99 -57.34 -39.09
N ASN A 501 9.11 -57.12 -39.76
CA ASN A 501 9.22 -56.12 -40.82
C ASN A 501 10.08 -56.61 -42.00
N ASN A 502 10.26 -55.78 -43.04
CA ASN A 502 11.19 -56.03 -44.17
C ASN A 502 11.09 -57.39 -44.92
N GLY A 503 9.92 -58.05 -44.87
CA GLY A 503 9.66 -59.32 -45.58
C GLY A 503 9.95 -60.59 -44.78
N GLU A 504 10.09 -60.46 -43.45
CA GLU A 504 10.12 -61.57 -42.50
C GLU A 504 8.81 -62.37 -42.48
N THR A 505 8.93 -63.67 -42.23
CA THR A 505 7.75 -64.54 -42.04
C THR A 505 7.43 -64.79 -40.57
N ASP A 506 8.39 -64.54 -39.67
CA ASP A 506 8.22 -64.46 -38.22
C ASP A 506 9.26 -63.50 -37.63
N VAL A 507 9.11 -63.05 -36.38
CA VAL A 507 9.98 -62.03 -35.76
C VAL A 507 11.46 -62.38 -35.95
N ASP A 508 12.19 -61.52 -36.67
CA ASP A 508 13.63 -61.64 -36.96
C ASP A 508 14.05 -62.85 -37.82
N CYS A 509 13.10 -63.55 -38.46
CA CYS A 509 13.44 -64.74 -39.24
C CYS A 509 12.48 -65.04 -40.41
N GLY A 510 13.01 -65.81 -41.35
CA GLY A 510 12.27 -66.29 -42.51
C GLY A 510 12.06 -65.22 -43.60
N GLY A 511 11.64 -65.66 -44.78
CA GLY A 511 11.65 -64.83 -45.98
C GLY A 511 13.01 -64.76 -46.67
N VAL A 512 13.13 -63.90 -47.69
CA VAL A 512 14.27 -63.93 -48.64
C VAL A 512 15.52 -63.20 -48.14
N ASN A 513 15.37 -62.32 -47.15
CA ASN A 513 16.44 -61.45 -46.67
C ASN A 513 16.91 -61.79 -45.25
N CYS A 514 16.25 -62.73 -44.56
CA CYS A 514 16.52 -63.06 -43.16
C CYS A 514 16.85 -64.55 -42.97
N PRO A 515 17.57 -64.91 -41.89
CA PRO A 515 17.92 -66.30 -41.60
C PRO A 515 16.68 -67.20 -41.43
N ALA A 516 16.79 -68.48 -41.80
CA ALA A 516 15.69 -69.44 -41.63
C ALA A 516 15.31 -69.60 -40.14
N CYS A 517 14.02 -69.69 -39.88
CA CYS A 517 13.42 -69.82 -38.57
C CYS A 517 13.65 -71.19 -37.92
N THR A 518 13.67 -71.22 -36.60
CA THR A 518 13.71 -72.45 -35.79
C THR A 518 12.34 -73.12 -35.72
N ASN A 519 12.31 -74.40 -35.34
CA ASN A 519 11.06 -75.14 -35.17
C ASN A 519 10.13 -74.45 -34.15
N GLY A 520 8.85 -74.27 -34.51
CA GLY A 520 7.85 -73.52 -33.73
C GLY A 520 7.52 -72.14 -34.27
N ASN A 521 8.38 -71.56 -35.12
CA ASN A 521 8.15 -70.26 -35.74
C ASN A 521 7.37 -70.35 -37.05
N SER A 522 6.68 -69.27 -37.37
CA SER A 522 5.84 -69.12 -38.55
C SER A 522 6.67 -69.18 -39.84
N CYS A 523 6.20 -69.96 -40.80
CA CYS A 523 6.88 -70.17 -42.07
C CYS A 523 5.89 -70.18 -43.21
N VAL A 524 6.32 -69.72 -44.39
CA VAL A 524 5.51 -69.75 -45.62
C VAL A 524 6.07 -70.77 -46.62
N SER A 525 7.35 -71.12 -46.48
CA SER A 525 8.09 -72.05 -47.32
C SER A 525 9.00 -72.95 -46.47
N PRO A 526 9.28 -74.21 -46.90
CA PRO A 526 10.27 -75.06 -46.25
C PRO A 526 11.69 -74.47 -46.14
N SER A 527 12.03 -73.49 -47.00
CA SER A 527 13.28 -72.72 -46.91
C SER A 527 13.35 -71.80 -45.70
N ASP A 528 12.19 -71.47 -45.13
CA ASP A 528 12.08 -70.60 -43.97
C ASP A 528 12.33 -71.37 -42.67
N CYS A 529 12.61 -72.69 -42.74
CA CYS A 529 12.82 -73.54 -41.57
C CYS A 529 14.20 -74.17 -41.56
N THR A 530 14.90 -74.08 -40.43
CA THR A 530 16.18 -74.75 -40.17
C THR A 530 16.08 -76.29 -40.24
N SER A 531 14.93 -76.87 -39.90
CA SER A 531 14.64 -78.30 -40.06
C SER A 531 14.35 -78.73 -41.50
N GLY A 532 14.12 -77.76 -42.40
CA GLY A 532 13.63 -78.00 -43.76
C GLY A 532 12.17 -78.46 -43.83
N ILE A 533 11.41 -78.43 -42.73
CA ILE A 533 10.03 -78.90 -42.66
C ILE A 533 9.12 -77.74 -42.21
N CYS A 534 8.45 -77.09 -43.17
CA CYS A 534 7.37 -76.13 -42.93
C CYS A 534 6.03 -76.84 -43.13
N ALA A 535 5.29 -77.12 -42.06
CA ALA A 535 4.03 -77.86 -42.10
C ALA A 535 2.99 -77.23 -41.16
N GLY A 536 1.86 -76.81 -41.73
CA GLY A 536 0.82 -76.08 -40.98
C GLY A 536 1.25 -74.66 -40.63
N ASP A 537 1.97 -74.00 -41.54
CA ASP A 537 2.53 -72.65 -41.41
C ASP A 537 3.54 -72.50 -40.24
N VAL A 538 4.10 -73.61 -39.74
CA VAL A 538 5.07 -73.65 -38.63
C VAL A 538 6.21 -74.65 -38.91
N CYS A 539 7.43 -74.32 -38.50
CA CYS A 539 8.61 -75.20 -38.62
C CYS A 539 8.58 -76.39 -37.62
N GLN A 540 8.90 -77.65 -38.01
CA GLN A 540 8.76 -78.86 -37.16
C GLN A 540 10.02 -79.77 -37.04
N SER A 541 10.13 -80.64 -36.01
CA SER A 541 11.33 -81.46 -35.64
C SER A 541 11.23 -83.00 -35.89
N ALA A 542 12.37 -83.74 -35.79
CA ALA A 542 12.48 -85.22 -35.75
C ALA A 542 12.10 -85.83 -34.38
N SER A 543 11.72 -87.12 -34.30
CA SER A 543 10.84 -87.67 -33.24
C SER A 543 11.48 -88.67 -32.26
N CYS A 544 11.43 -88.33 -30.97
CA CYS A 544 12.01 -89.02 -29.79
C CYS A 544 11.09 -90.08 -29.15
N THR A 545 10.32 -90.84 -29.94
CA THR A 545 9.27 -91.76 -29.43
C THR A 545 9.12 -93.03 -30.27
N ASP A 546 10.17 -93.39 -31.01
CA ASP A 546 10.10 -94.42 -32.05
C ASP A 546 10.56 -95.81 -31.60
N LEU A 547 10.84 -95.97 -30.30
CA LEU A 547 11.24 -97.22 -29.64
C LEU A 547 12.61 -97.71 -30.06
N THR A 548 13.46 -96.84 -30.60
CA THR A 548 14.80 -97.20 -31.08
C THR A 548 15.86 -96.20 -30.64
N LEU A 549 17.00 -96.70 -30.13
CA LEU A 549 18.15 -95.86 -29.78
C LEU A 549 18.77 -95.26 -31.07
N ASN A 550 18.33 -94.08 -31.47
CA ASN A 550 18.79 -93.41 -32.69
C ASN A 550 19.00 -91.91 -32.47
N GLY A 551 19.58 -91.22 -33.46
CA GLY A 551 20.06 -89.85 -33.25
C GLY A 551 21.18 -89.82 -32.21
N ASP A 552 21.06 -88.96 -31.21
CA ASP A 552 22.04 -88.75 -30.14
C ASP A 552 21.60 -89.31 -28.77
N GLU A 553 20.57 -90.15 -28.75
CA GLU A 553 20.01 -90.76 -27.54
C GLU A 553 21.03 -91.51 -26.68
N THR A 554 20.90 -91.42 -25.35
CA THR A 554 21.79 -92.10 -24.38
C THR A 554 21.14 -93.27 -23.63
N ASP A 555 19.81 -93.39 -23.69
CA ASP A 555 19.01 -94.61 -23.43
C ASP A 555 17.81 -94.60 -24.40
N VAL A 556 17.10 -95.72 -24.60
CA VAL A 556 16.10 -95.85 -25.69
C VAL A 556 15.03 -94.75 -25.59
N ASP A 557 14.91 -93.93 -26.65
CA ASP A 557 14.03 -92.76 -26.76
C ASP A 557 14.27 -91.65 -25.72
N CYS A 558 15.43 -91.62 -25.05
CA CYS A 558 15.73 -90.60 -24.05
C CYS A 558 17.23 -90.27 -23.93
N GLY A 559 17.51 -89.08 -23.41
CA GLY A 559 18.85 -88.55 -23.25
C GLY A 559 19.49 -88.14 -24.59
N GLY A 560 20.73 -87.66 -24.56
CA GLY A 560 21.32 -86.97 -25.71
C GLY A 560 20.93 -85.49 -25.77
N THR A 561 21.25 -84.82 -26.88
CA THR A 561 20.86 -83.42 -27.11
C THR A 561 19.51 -83.28 -27.82
N SER A 562 19.00 -84.34 -28.46
CA SER A 562 17.80 -84.30 -29.29
C SER A 562 16.58 -84.96 -28.65
N CYS A 563 16.74 -85.81 -27.63
CA CYS A 563 15.65 -86.53 -26.97
C CYS A 563 15.48 -86.15 -25.48
N THR A 564 14.28 -86.34 -24.94
CA THR A 564 13.96 -85.94 -23.55
C THR A 564 14.84 -86.69 -22.56
N ALA A 565 15.31 -86.01 -21.50
CA ALA A 565 16.20 -86.62 -20.51
C ALA A 565 15.58 -87.84 -19.81
N CYS A 566 16.42 -88.81 -19.48
CA CYS A 566 16.00 -90.10 -18.95
C CYS A 566 15.61 -90.05 -17.46
N VAL A 567 14.55 -90.78 -17.10
CA VAL A 567 14.08 -90.89 -15.70
C VAL A 567 15.09 -91.60 -14.79
N ALA A 568 14.99 -91.40 -13.47
CA ALA A 568 15.84 -92.06 -12.49
C ALA A 568 15.90 -93.59 -12.74
N THR A 569 17.08 -94.20 -12.57
CA THR A 569 17.44 -95.60 -12.90
C THR A 569 17.82 -95.92 -14.35
N LYS A 570 17.67 -94.97 -15.29
CA LYS A 570 18.11 -95.12 -16.69
C LYS A 570 19.58 -94.72 -16.89
N THR A 571 20.16 -95.17 -18.00
CA THR A 571 21.59 -94.96 -18.29
C THR A 571 21.81 -93.50 -18.72
N CYS A 572 22.85 -92.85 -18.17
CA CYS A 572 23.27 -91.54 -18.65
C CYS A 572 24.79 -91.46 -18.82
N ALA A 573 25.25 -90.63 -19.75
CA ALA A 573 26.67 -90.36 -20.01
C ALA A 573 27.11 -89.02 -19.38
N VAL A 574 26.25 -88.00 -19.41
CA VAL A 574 26.44 -86.69 -18.77
C VAL A 574 25.24 -86.34 -17.90
N ALA A 575 25.39 -85.37 -17.00
CA ALA A 575 24.32 -84.87 -16.14
C ALA A 575 23.01 -84.59 -16.90
N ASN A 576 23.09 -83.94 -18.07
CA ASN A 576 21.93 -83.57 -18.89
C ASN A 576 21.16 -84.75 -19.50
N ASP A 577 21.74 -85.94 -19.54
CA ASP A 577 21.02 -87.13 -20.01
C ASP A 577 20.00 -87.62 -18.98
N CYS A 578 20.07 -87.15 -17.73
CA CYS A 578 19.20 -87.56 -16.64
C CYS A 578 18.17 -86.43 -16.34
N LEU A 579 16.90 -86.77 -16.13
CA LEU A 579 15.83 -85.81 -15.80
C LEU A 579 16.12 -85.03 -14.50
N SER A 580 16.82 -85.65 -13.55
CA SER A 580 17.30 -85.03 -12.31
C SER A 580 18.56 -84.18 -12.50
N ARG A 581 19.17 -84.17 -13.68
CA ARG A 581 20.50 -83.58 -13.94
C ARG A 581 21.64 -84.17 -13.09
N VAL A 582 21.41 -85.28 -12.39
CA VAL A 582 22.43 -85.95 -11.57
C VAL A 582 22.77 -87.30 -12.21
N CYS A 583 23.88 -87.33 -12.96
CA CYS A 583 24.51 -88.55 -13.45
C CYS A 583 25.60 -88.98 -12.47
N PHE A 584 25.34 -90.02 -11.67
CA PHE A 584 26.34 -90.58 -10.77
C PHE A 584 26.54 -92.06 -11.07
N ASN A 585 27.80 -92.46 -11.29
CA ASN A 585 28.16 -93.83 -11.69
C ASN A 585 27.32 -94.36 -12.88
N THR A 586 27.17 -93.55 -13.94
CA THR A 586 26.49 -93.90 -15.22
C THR A 586 24.97 -94.13 -15.14
N VAL A 587 24.33 -93.74 -14.03
CA VAL A 587 22.89 -93.91 -13.80
C VAL A 587 22.25 -92.62 -13.30
N CYS A 588 21.05 -92.31 -13.82
CA CYS A 588 20.21 -91.19 -13.40
C CYS A 588 19.80 -91.36 -11.93
N GLN A 589 20.18 -90.42 -11.04
CA GLN A 589 19.74 -90.43 -9.62
C GLN A 589 18.38 -89.74 -9.45
N ALA A 590 17.73 -89.91 -8.30
CA ALA A 590 16.51 -89.16 -7.95
C ALA A 590 16.88 -87.79 -7.34
N ALA A 591 16.09 -86.76 -7.66
CA ALA A 591 16.22 -85.39 -7.17
C ALA A 591 15.93 -85.25 -5.65
N THR A 592 16.69 -84.42 -4.93
CA THR A 592 16.49 -84.12 -3.49
C THR A 592 16.87 -82.68 -3.13
N CYS A 593 16.13 -82.04 -2.20
CA CYS A 593 16.31 -80.66 -1.66
C CYS A 593 17.62 -80.38 -0.90
N GLY A 594 18.77 -80.85 -1.38
CA GLY A 594 20.06 -80.71 -0.70
C GLY A 594 21.21 -81.38 -1.45
N ASP A 595 21.05 -81.60 -2.76
CA ASP A 595 22.05 -82.24 -3.63
C ASP A 595 22.92 -81.23 -4.40
N GLY A 596 22.70 -79.93 -4.18
CA GLY A 596 23.52 -78.84 -4.72
C GLY A 596 23.18 -78.46 -6.15
N VAL A 597 22.09 -79.00 -6.72
CA VAL A 597 21.69 -78.73 -8.10
C VAL A 597 20.18 -78.48 -8.20
N LYS A 598 19.77 -77.38 -8.84
CA LYS A 598 18.35 -77.08 -9.11
C LYS A 598 17.69 -78.17 -9.96
N ASN A 599 17.02 -79.12 -9.31
CA ASN A 599 16.36 -80.26 -9.94
C ASN A 599 15.03 -80.61 -9.25
N GLY A 600 14.27 -81.55 -9.84
CA GLY A 600 12.97 -81.93 -9.27
C GLY A 600 11.97 -80.76 -9.24
N GLY A 601 11.36 -80.51 -8.08
CA GLY A 601 10.39 -79.44 -7.85
C GLY A 601 10.98 -78.15 -7.29
N GLU A 602 12.31 -78.03 -7.26
CA GLU A 602 13.02 -76.86 -6.75
C GLU A 602 12.99 -75.69 -7.72
N THR A 603 12.96 -74.49 -7.16
CA THR A 603 12.96 -73.26 -7.92
C THR A 603 14.28 -72.51 -7.83
N GLY A 604 15.05 -72.68 -6.75
CA GLY A 604 16.48 -72.35 -6.63
C GLY A 604 17.32 -73.62 -6.47
N ALA A 605 18.64 -73.52 -6.26
CA ALA A 605 19.42 -74.72 -5.94
C ALA A 605 19.10 -75.14 -4.50
N ASP A 606 18.47 -76.30 -4.32
CA ASP A 606 18.03 -76.85 -3.02
C ASP A 606 16.98 -76.03 -2.25
N CYS A 607 16.31 -75.06 -2.87
CA CYS A 607 15.32 -74.19 -2.21
C CYS A 607 14.08 -73.92 -3.09
N GLY A 608 12.98 -73.57 -2.43
CA GLY A 608 11.70 -73.21 -3.06
C GLY A 608 10.92 -74.37 -3.70
N GLY A 609 9.71 -74.07 -4.16
CA GLY A 609 8.78 -75.02 -4.76
C GLY A 609 8.29 -76.09 -3.77
N SER A 610 8.75 -77.33 -3.95
CA SER A 610 8.39 -78.44 -3.04
C SER A 610 9.30 -78.59 -1.82
N CYS A 611 10.34 -77.76 -1.71
CA CYS A 611 11.31 -77.84 -0.62
C CYS A 611 10.86 -77.03 0.61
N PRO A 612 11.31 -77.40 1.83
CA PRO A 612 10.86 -76.76 3.07
C PRO A 612 11.44 -75.36 3.31
N ASP A 613 12.56 -75.05 2.69
CA ASP A 613 13.29 -73.80 2.86
C ASP A 613 13.07 -72.89 1.64
N ASP A 614 12.67 -71.65 1.90
CA ASP A 614 12.48 -70.61 0.87
C ASP A 614 13.83 -70.05 0.41
N CYS A 615 13.90 -69.57 -0.82
CA CYS A 615 15.11 -69.05 -1.45
C CYS A 615 15.43 -67.61 -1.03
N ASP A 616 16.71 -67.33 -0.80
CA ASP A 616 17.23 -65.98 -0.50
C ASP A 616 17.28 -65.06 -1.76
N PRO A 617 17.37 -63.73 -1.59
CA PRO A 617 17.53 -62.80 -2.71
C PRO A 617 18.72 -63.15 -3.61
N GLY A 618 18.47 -63.27 -4.92
CA GLY A 618 19.44 -63.66 -5.94
C GLY A 618 19.37 -65.14 -6.37
N GLU A 619 18.65 -65.98 -5.63
CA GLU A 619 18.40 -67.39 -5.98
C GLU A 619 17.17 -67.57 -6.87
N GLY A 620 17.04 -68.73 -7.51
CA GLY A 620 15.95 -68.99 -8.46
C GLY A 620 14.57 -69.16 -7.78
N CYS A 621 13.50 -68.75 -8.45
CA CYS A 621 12.12 -68.91 -7.96
C CYS A 621 11.13 -69.12 -9.12
N ALA A 622 9.94 -69.64 -8.83
CA ALA A 622 8.82 -69.72 -9.79
C ALA A 622 7.64 -68.85 -9.36
N THR A 623 7.42 -68.69 -8.06
CA THR A 623 6.39 -67.86 -7.45
C THR A 623 6.98 -67.09 -6.27
N GLY A 624 6.32 -66.00 -5.85
CA GLY A 624 6.76 -65.21 -4.71
C GLY A 624 6.88 -66.01 -3.41
N ALA A 625 6.07 -67.06 -3.25
CA ALA A 625 6.12 -67.96 -2.09
C ALA A 625 7.41 -68.79 -2.01
N ASP A 626 8.17 -68.91 -3.12
CA ASP A 626 9.45 -69.60 -3.13
C ASP A 626 10.59 -68.73 -2.56
N CYS A 627 10.32 -67.45 -2.25
CA CYS A 627 11.31 -66.47 -1.82
C CYS A 627 11.07 -66.02 -0.39
N THR A 628 12.14 -65.86 0.37
CA THR A 628 12.07 -65.28 1.73
C THR A 628 11.51 -63.85 1.72
N THR A 629 11.63 -63.13 0.59
CA THR A 629 11.11 -61.78 0.38
C THR A 629 9.68 -61.73 -0.16
N GLY A 630 9.11 -62.86 -0.60
CA GLY A 630 7.78 -62.88 -1.22
C GLY A 630 7.75 -62.41 -2.68
N VAL A 631 8.88 -61.98 -3.26
CA VAL A 631 8.95 -61.41 -4.63
C VAL A 631 9.83 -62.25 -5.54
N CYS A 632 9.19 -62.84 -6.54
CA CYS A 632 9.86 -63.56 -7.61
C CYS A 632 9.70 -62.79 -8.92
N SER A 633 10.79 -62.24 -9.45
CA SER A 633 10.78 -61.53 -10.74
C SER A 633 11.92 -62.02 -11.62
N ASN A 634 11.65 -62.17 -12.93
CA ASN A 634 12.59 -62.77 -13.88
C ASN A 634 13.14 -64.15 -13.44
N SER A 635 12.31 -64.95 -12.75
CA SER A 635 12.67 -66.25 -12.17
C SER A 635 13.77 -66.20 -11.09
N VAL A 636 13.98 -65.04 -10.46
CA VAL A 636 14.95 -64.82 -9.39
C VAL A 636 14.28 -64.10 -8.21
N CYS A 637 14.56 -64.54 -6.98
CA CYS A 637 14.11 -63.88 -5.78
C CYS A 637 14.72 -62.49 -5.69
N GLN A 638 13.89 -61.47 -5.61
CA GLN A 638 14.37 -60.09 -5.55
C GLN A 638 14.63 -59.69 -4.10
N ALA A 639 15.56 -58.75 -3.91
CA ALA A 639 15.69 -58.07 -2.62
C ALA A 639 14.42 -57.26 -2.37
N ALA A 640 13.98 -57.21 -1.11
CA ALA A 640 12.86 -56.37 -0.68
C ALA A 640 13.13 -54.91 -1.03
N THR A 641 12.18 -54.24 -1.68
CA THR A 641 12.25 -52.81 -2.01
C THR A 641 10.90 -52.14 -1.81
N CYS A 642 10.91 -50.84 -1.52
CA CYS A 642 9.71 -50.01 -1.27
C CYS A 642 8.84 -49.74 -2.52
N GLY A 643 8.57 -50.75 -3.34
CA GLY A 643 7.92 -50.64 -4.64
C GLY A 643 7.85 -51.97 -5.41
N ASP A 644 7.93 -53.10 -4.71
CA ASP A 644 7.92 -54.44 -5.27
C ASP A 644 6.53 -55.13 -5.25
N GLY A 645 5.51 -54.47 -4.72
CA GLY A 645 4.11 -54.86 -4.76
C GLY A 645 3.67 -55.76 -3.60
N VAL A 646 4.53 -55.99 -2.60
CA VAL A 646 4.20 -56.83 -1.43
C VAL A 646 4.61 -56.12 -0.14
N LYS A 647 3.97 -56.45 0.99
CA LYS A 647 4.39 -55.96 2.31
C LYS A 647 5.49 -56.86 2.86
N ASN A 648 6.76 -56.45 2.77
CA ASN A 648 7.91 -57.23 3.26
C ASN A 648 8.91 -56.35 4.04
N ALA A 649 9.96 -56.95 4.61
CA ALA A 649 10.95 -56.25 5.44
C ALA A 649 10.34 -55.41 6.59
N ASP A 650 10.72 -54.14 6.71
CA ASP A 650 10.27 -53.21 7.76
C ASP A 650 9.04 -52.36 7.36
N GLU A 651 8.38 -52.69 6.24
CA GLU A 651 7.22 -51.95 5.74
C GLU A 651 5.98 -52.14 6.63
N THR A 652 5.26 -51.04 6.87
CA THR A 652 3.99 -51.07 7.62
C THR A 652 2.77 -51.12 6.69
N GLY A 653 2.90 -50.68 5.44
CA GLY A 653 1.97 -50.88 4.32
C GLY A 653 2.58 -51.73 3.19
N VAL A 654 1.87 -51.94 2.08
CA VAL A 654 2.47 -52.55 0.87
C VAL A 654 3.32 -51.47 0.20
N ASP A 655 4.64 -51.70 0.09
CA ASP A 655 5.61 -50.77 -0.53
C ASP A 655 5.80 -49.41 0.19
N CYS A 656 5.34 -49.27 1.44
CA CYS A 656 5.38 -47.99 2.13
C CYS A 656 5.40 -48.14 3.66
N GLY A 657 5.83 -47.07 4.34
CA GLY A 657 5.90 -46.98 5.79
C GLY A 657 7.07 -47.76 6.40
N GLY A 658 7.31 -47.56 7.70
CA GLY A 658 8.52 -48.03 8.37
C GLY A 658 9.72 -47.09 8.18
N PRO A 659 10.85 -47.34 8.87
CA PRO A 659 11.99 -46.42 8.92
C PRO A 659 12.80 -46.33 7.61
N THR A 660 12.62 -47.27 6.68
CA THR A 660 13.41 -47.38 5.44
C THR A 660 12.67 -46.94 4.19
N CYS A 661 11.34 -46.95 4.21
CA CYS A 661 10.50 -46.63 3.06
C CYS A 661 9.80 -45.27 3.22
N GLY A 662 9.35 -44.69 2.12
CA GLY A 662 8.56 -43.45 2.17
C GLY A 662 7.19 -43.69 2.83
N ASP A 663 6.66 -42.65 3.45
CA ASP A 663 5.38 -42.72 4.17
C ASP A 663 4.22 -43.16 3.27
N CYS A 664 3.29 -43.91 3.83
CA CYS A 664 2.11 -44.42 3.14
C CYS A 664 1.09 -43.30 2.86
N ALA A 665 0.51 -43.35 1.66
CA ALA A 665 -0.67 -42.55 1.31
C ALA A 665 -1.94 -43.09 1.99
N ALA A 666 -3.03 -42.31 1.96
CA ALA A 666 -4.30 -42.68 2.57
C ALA A 666 -4.80 -44.06 2.08
N GLY A 667 -5.14 -44.94 3.03
CA GLY A 667 -5.52 -46.34 2.81
C GLY A 667 -4.37 -47.35 2.88
N GLY A 668 -3.11 -46.92 2.94
CA GLY A 668 -1.95 -47.78 3.21
C GLY A 668 -1.94 -48.30 4.65
N GLY A 669 -1.33 -49.46 4.90
CA GLY A 669 -1.16 -49.99 6.27
C GLY A 669 -0.16 -49.15 7.06
N CYS A 670 -0.37 -49.00 8.37
CA CYS A 670 0.51 -48.24 9.25
C CYS A 670 0.48 -48.79 10.67
N ASP A 671 1.55 -48.58 11.43
CA ASP A 671 1.61 -48.92 12.86
C ASP A 671 1.66 -47.66 13.74
N SER A 672 2.07 -46.52 13.18
CA SER A 672 2.12 -45.22 13.84
C SER A 672 1.87 -44.06 12.86
N GLY A 673 1.59 -42.86 13.37
CA GLY A 673 1.40 -41.68 12.53
C GLY A 673 2.60 -41.35 11.64
N ALA A 674 3.82 -41.64 12.08
CA ALA A 674 5.03 -41.41 11.30
C ALA A 674 5.13 -42.28 10.03
N ASP A 675 4.31 -43.32 9.92
CA ASP A 675 4.24 -44.16 8.72
C ASP A 675 3.32 -43.58 7.64
N CYS A 676 2.64 -42.46 7.90
CA CYS A 676 1.61 -41.88 7.04
C CYS A 676 1.96 -40.47 6.61
N VAL A 677 1.73 -40.15 5.33
CA VAL A 677 1.87 -38.78 4.81
C VAL A 677 0.94 -37.80 5.56
N SER A 678 -0.22 -38.28 6.03
CA SER A 678 -1.16 -37.49 6.83
C SER A 678 -0.77 -37.36 8.31
N ALA A 679 0.27 -38.05 8.78
CA ALA A 679 0.60 -38.20 10.19
C ALA A 679 -0.49 -38.90 11.07
N VAL A 680 -1.60 -39.38 10.47
CA VAL A 680 -2.72 -40.02 11.18
C VAL A 680 -2.82 -41.50 10.83
N CYS A 681 -2.67 -42.35 11.85
CA CYS A 681 -2.75 -43.81 11.72
C CYS A 681 -3.79 -44.41 12.67
N ASP A 682 -4.76 -45.15 12.11
CA ASP A 682 -5.71 -46.00 12.86
C ASP A 682 -5.67 -47.44 12.30
N GLY A 683 -4.46 -48.00 12.21
CA GLY A 683 -4.16 -49.28 11.54
C GLY A 683 -4.12 -49.21 10.01
N VAL A 684 -4.66 -48.14 9.42
CA VAL A 684 -4.40 -47.67 8.06
C VAL A 684 -4.25 -46.15 8.07
N CYS A 685 -3.48 -45.60 7.13
CA CYS A 685 -3.28 -44.17 6.99
C CYS A 685 -4.58 -43.48 6.60
N GLN A 686 -5.00 -42.50 7.39
CA GLN A 686 -6.22 -41.76 7.11
C GLN A 686 -5.95 -40.67 6.07
N ALA A 687 -6.97 -40.27 5.33
CA ALA A 687 -6.89 -39.07 4.52
C ALA A 687 -6.85 -37.84 5.44
N PRO A 688 -6.08 -36.79 5.10
CA PRO A 688 -6.12 -35.50 5.79
C PRO A 688 -7.55 -34.99 5.93
N THR A 689 -7.95 -34.57 7.13
CA THR A 689 -9.25 -33.89 7.35
C THR A 689 -9.09 -32.72 8.30
N CYS A 690 -9.88 -31.66 8.08
CA CYS A 690 -9.94 -30.41 8.85
C CYS A 690 -10.40 -30.54 10.33
N GLY A 691 -9.97 -31.58 11.04
CA GLY A 691 -10.43 -31.95 12.38
C GLY A 691 -9.82 -33.25 12.90
N ASP A 692 -8.67 -33.65 12.36
CA ASP A 692 -7.94 -34.86 12.77
C ASP A 692 -6.85 -34.59 13.82
N GLY A 693 -6.66 -33.33 14.23
CA GLY A 693 -5.81 -32.92 15.33
C GLY A 693 -4.34 -32.74 14.97
N VAL A 694 -3.99 -32.73 13.69
CA VAL A 694 -2.62 -32.56 13.20
C VAL A 694 -2.58 -31.61 12.01
N LEU A 695 -1.54 -30.75 11.91
CA LEU A 695 -1.37 -29.86 10.76
C LEU A 695 -0.97 -30.67 9.52
N ASN A 696 -1.94 -30.94 8.63
CA ASN A 696 -1.70 -31.73 7.42
C ASN A 696 -2.55 -31.24 6.22
N GLY A 697 -2.32 -31.80 5.03
CA GLY A 697 -3.09 -31.44 3.84
C GLY A 697 -2.88 -29.99 3.39
N THR A 698 -3.95 -29.20 3.33
CA THR A 698 -3.92 -27.77 2.96
C THR A 698 -4.12 -26.84 4.15
N GLU A 699 -4.12 -27.37 5.36
CA GLU A 699 -4.28 -26.59 6.57
C GLU A 699 -3.08 -25.67 6.78
N THR A 700 -3.34 -24.45 7.24
CA THR A 700 -2.27 -23.49 7.59
C THR A 700 -2.03 -23.48 9.11
N GLY A 701 -3.07 -23.73 9.91
CA GLY A 701 -3.00 -24.03 11.34
C GLY A 701 -3.63 -25.38 11.65
N VAL A 702 -3.39 -25.96 12.84
CA VAL A 702 -3.89 -27.31 13.17
C VAL A 702 -5.43 -27.34 13.05
N ASP A 703 -5.94 -28.13 12.10
CA ASP A 703 -7.36 -28.25 11.77
C ASP A 703 -8.04 -26.96 11.23
N CYS A 704 -7.28 -25.98 10.71
CA CYS A 704 -7.85 -24.71 10.23
C CYS A 704 -7.07 -24.08 9.05
N GLY A 705 -7.73 -23.18 8.32
CA GLY A 705 -7.12 -22.41 7.22
C GLY A 705 -6.95 -23.16 5.90
N GLY A 706 -6.50 -22.44 4.87
CA GLY A 706 -6.37 -22.92 3.50
C GLY A 706 -7.71 -23.35 2.90
N SER A 707 -7.84 -24.62 2.50
CA SER A 707 -9.12 -25.14 1.97
C SER A 707 -10.11 -25.61 3.05
N CYS A 708 -9.71 -25.57 4.33
CA CYS A 708 -10.59 -25.88 5.44
C CYS A 708 -11.54 -24.71 5.68
N GLY A 709 -12.85 -24.97 5.61
CA GLY A 709 -13.87 -23.93 5.78
C GLY A 709 -13.97 -23.33 7.19
N ALA A 710 -13.13 -23.77 8.13
CA ALA A 710 -12.97 -23.19 9.45
C ALA A 710 -11.74 -22.28 9.45
N THR A 711 -11.93 -21.02 9.82
CA THR A 711 -10.84 -20.06 9.99
C THR A 711 -10.09 -20.30 11.29
N CYS A 712 -8.79 -20.03 11.26
CA CYS A 712 -7.86 -20.14 12.37
C CYS A 712 -8.08 -19.02 13.40
N ALA A 713 -7.81 -19.35 14.67
CA ALA A 713 -7.91 -18.40 15.77
C ALA A 713 -6.65 -17.54 15.84
N THR A 714 -6.73 -16.42 16.56
CA THR A 714 -5.59 -15.55 16.78
C THR A 714 -4.42 -16.31 17.43
N GLY A 715 -3.23 -16.17 16.85
CA GLY A 715 -2.02 -16.88 17.27
C GLY A 715 -1.73 -18.19 16.53
N ASP A 716 -2.64 -18.67 15.67
CA ASP A 716 -2.41 -19.82 14.79
C ASP A 716 -1.72 -19.38 13.48
N ASP A 717 -0.93 -20.28 12.88
CA ASP A 717 -0.22 -20.02 11.62
C ASP A 717 -1.19 -19.83 10.44
N CYS A 718 -0.84 -18.94 9.51
CA CYS A 718 -1.67 -18.62 8.34
C CYS A 718 -0.79 -18.26 7.13
N ASP A 719 -1.30 -18.52 5.92
CA ASP A 719 -0.64 -18.15 4.66
C ASP A 719 -1.33 -16.97 3.96
N GLY A 720 -2.58 -16.65 4.32
CA GLY A 720 -3.29 -15.46 3.89
C GLY A 720 -4.44 -15.05 4.80
N ASP A 721 -4.93 -13.82 4.60
CA ASP A 721 -5.96 -13.18 5.43
C ASP A 721 -7.26 -14.00 5.55
N GLY A 722 -7.63 -14.73 4.49
CA GLY A 722 -8.80 -15.60 4.46
C GLY A 722 -8.70 -16.83 5.37
N ASP A 723 -7.52 -17.15 5.87
CA ASP A 723 -7.30 -18.25 6.81
C ASP A 723 -7.69 -17.85 8.23
N CYS A 724 -7.73 -16.56 8.54
CA CYS A 724 -7.88 -16.06 9.91
C CYS A 724 -9.30 -15.61 10.21
N ALA A 725 -9.80 -15.90 11.41
CA ALA A 725 -11.09 -15.41 11.86
C ALA A 725 -11.11 -13.87 11.99
N SER A 726 -9.96 -13.26 12.26
CA SER A 726 -9.76 -11.81 12.23
C SER A 726 -9.68 -11.23 10.83
N GLY A 727 -9.45 -12.04 9.79
CA GLY A 727 -9.22 -11.53 8.44
C GLY A 727 -7.87 -10.84 8.24
N VAL A 728 -6.92 -11.01 9.17
CA VAL A 728 -5.56 -10.43 9.09
C VAL A 728 -4.51 -11.48 9.40
N CYS A 729 -3.63 -11.73 8.43
CA CYS A 729 -2.54 -12.68 8.51
C CYS A 729 -1.17 -11.99 8.34
N ASP A 730 -0.31 -12.12 9.36
CA ASP A 730 1.13 -11.76 9.27
C ASP A 730 1.97 -12.96 9.67
N ALA A 731 1.94 -14.01 8.84
CA ALA A 731 2.40 -15.39 9.10
C ALA A 731 1.69 -16.13 10.24
N VAL A 732 1.02 -15.38 11.12
CA VAL A 732 0.17 -15.85 12.22
C VAL A 732 -1.08 -14.97 12.21
N CYS A 733 -2.24 -15.53 12.57
CA CYS A 733 -3.48 -14.77 12.68
C CYS A 733 -3.38 -13.73 13.78
N GLN A 734 -3.64 -12.47 13.43
CA GLN A 734 -3.49 -11.34 14.35
C GLN A 734 -4.75 -11.11 15.19
N GLU A 735 -4.60 -10.41 16.32
CA GLU A 735 -5.74 -9.87 17.07
C GLU A 735 -6.39 -8.74 16.25
N PRO A 736 -7.74 -8.68 16.18
CA PRO A 736 -8.47 -7.52 15.65
C PRO A 736 -7.99 -6.20 16.27
N THR A 737 -7.68 -5.19 15.47
CA THR A 737 -7.34 -3.85 15.97
C THR A 737 -8.05 -2.76 15.17
N CYS A 738 -8.34 -1.62 15.80
CA CYS A 738 -8.99 -0.45 15.20
C CYS A 738 -8.15 0.31 14.15
N SER A 739 -7.25 -0.37 13.45
CA SER A 739 -6.32 0.18 12.45
C SER A 739 -5.71 -0.90 11.56
N ASP A 740 -6.30 -2.10 11.52
CA ASP A 740 -5.80 -3.24 10.74
C ASP A 740 -6.33 -3.29 9.30
N GLY A 741 -7.25 -2.39 8.94
CA GLY A 741 -7.73 -2.20 7.57
C GLY A 741 -8.87 -3.13 7.19
N VAL A 742 -9.45 -3.87 8.14
CA VAL A 742 -10.60 -4.75 7.91
C VAL A 742 -11.68 -4.51 8.97
N ALA A 743 -12.97 -4.58 8.60
CA ALA A 743 -14.07 -4.48 9.56
C ALA A 743 -14.22 -5.80 10.32
N ASN A 744 -13.60 -5.92 11.48
CA ASN A 744 -13.57 -7.15 12.27
C ASN A 744 -13.82 -6.89 13.78
N GLY A 745 -13.93 -7.96 14.57
CA GLY A 745 -14.20 -7.82 16.01
C GLY A 745 -15.55 -7.13 16.31
N ASP A 746 -15.51 -6.07 17.11
CA ASP A 746 -16.68 -5.29 17.55
C ASP A 746 -16.92 -4.03 16.68
N GLU A 747 -16.14 -3.84 15.61
CA GLU A 747 -16.25 -2.69 14.71
C GLU A 747 -17.56 -2.69 13.91
N THR A 748 -18.09 -1.49 13.65
CA THR A 748 -19.28 -1.34 12.80
C THR A 748 -18.96 -0.99 11.36
N ASP A 749 -17.80 -0.39 11.12
CA ASP A 749 -17.18 -0.22 9.79
C ASP A 749 -15.66 -0.36 9.90
N VAL A 750 -14.94 -0.42 8.79
CA VAL A 750 -13.49 -0.69 8.76
C VAL A 750 -12.74 0.25 9.70
N ASP A 751 -12.12 -0.33 10.73
CA ASP A 751 -11.32 0.35 11.75
C ASP A 751 -12.08 1.37 12.63
N CYS A 752 -13.42 1.34 12.66
CA CYS A 752 -14.21 2.31 13.42
C CYS A 752 -15.55 1.77 13.98
N GLY A 753 -16.03 2.46 15.01
CA GLY A 753 -17.31 2.17 15.66
C GLY A 753 -17.29 0.93 16.55
N GLY A 754 -18.40 0.68 17.25
CA GLY A 754 -18.53 -0.39 18.22
C GLY A 754 -18.32 0.05 19.68
N PRO A 755 -18.67 -0.82 20.65
CA PRO A 755 -18.59 -0.51 22.09
C PRO A 755 -17.17 -0.50 22.68
N THR A 756 -16.14 -0.89 21.92
CA THR A 756 -14.71 -0.90 22.32
C THR A 756 -13.98 0.38 21.91
N ILE A 757 -12.71 0.55 22.31
CA ILE A 757 -11.86 1.77 22.20
C ILE A 757 -11.68 2.35 20.77
N CYS A 758 -12.31 1.77 19.75
CA CYS A 758 -12.16 2.23 18.38
C CYS A 758 -12.69 3.67 18.19
N PRO A 759 -12.04 4.46 17.32
CA PRO A 759 -12.52 5.79 17.01
C PRO A 759 -13.92 5.72 16.38
N ALA A 760 -14.72 6.76 16.62
CA ALA A 760 -16.04 6.85 16.03
C ALA A 760 -15.95 7.05 14.50
N CYS A 761 -16.85 6.39 13.78
CA CYS A 761 -16.96 6.42 12.33
C CYS A 761 -17.37 7.81 11.81
N GLN A 762 -16.80 8.20 10.68
CA GLN A 762 -17.08 9.44 9.97
C GLN A 762 -18.37 9.34 9.15
N ASP A 763 -18.87 10.48 8.67
CA ASP A 763 -20.08 10.53 7.83
C ASP A 763 -19.95 9.64 6.58
N GLY A 764 -20.98 8.84 6.32
CA GLY A 764 -21.07 7.87 5.22
C GLY A 764 -20.57 6.46 5.55
N GLN A 765 -20.05 6.24 6.77
CA GLN A 765 -19.58 4.94 7.25
C GLN A 765 -20.69 4.15 7.97
N ILE A 766 -20.56 2.84 8.07
CA ILE A 766 -21.56 1.95 8.66
C ILE A 766 -21.57 2.06 10.19
N CYS A 767 -22.76 2.10 10.79
CA CYS A 767 -22.95 2.18 12.24
C CYS A 767 -24.07 1.25 12.70
N ALA A 768 -24.04 0.87 13.98
CA ALA A 768 -25.11 0.12 14.63
C ALA A 768 -25.87 0.96 15.67
N ALA A 769 -25.21 1.97 16.25
CA ALA A 769 -25.72 2.89 17.24
C ALA A 769 -25.16 4.30 17.02
N ASP A 770 -25.83 5.29 17.58
CA ASP A 770 -25.45 6.70 17.47
C ASP A 770 -24.02 6.95 17.99
N GLU A 771 -23.61 6.25 19.07
CA GLU A 771 -22.27 6.38 19.64
C GLU A 771 -21.15 5.85 18.75
N ASP A 772 -21.49 5.04 17.73
CA ASP A 772 -20.51 4.57 16.75
C ASP A 772 -20.07 5.69 15.80
N CYS A 773 -20.83 6.79 15.71
CA CYS A 773 -20.60 7.88 14.79
C CYS A 773 -19.96 9.09 15.46
N ALA A 774 -19.00 9.73 14.78
CA ALA A 774 -18.41 10.99 15.22
C ALA A 774 -19.45 12.11 15.28
N SER A 775 -20.50 12.02 14.45
CA SER A 775 -21.66 12.91 14.48
C SER A 775 -22.63 12.62 15.63
N LEU A 776 -22.50 11.47 16.30
CA LEU A 776 -23.50 10.93 17.23
C LEU A 776 -24.87 10.66 16.59
N VAL A 777 -24.93 10.45 15.27
CA VAL A 777 -26.18 10.16 14.56
C VAL A 777 -25.99 9.00 13.59
N CYS A 778 -26.60 7.87 13.95
CA CYS A 778 -26.68 6.68 13.12
C CYS A 778 -28.10 6.55 12.57
N ASP A 779 -28.31 6.95 11.32
CA ASP A 779 -29.60 6.80 10.63
C ASP A 779 -29.49 5.75 9.53
N ALA A 780 -30.46 4.83 9.49
CA ALA A 780 -30.50 3.75 8.51
C ALA A 780 -29.21 2.90 8.37
N ALA A 781 -28.46 2.73 9.49
CA ALA A 781 -27.17 2.03 9.58
C ALA A 781 -26.00 2.74 8.86
N GLU A 782 -26.09 4.05 8.69
CA GLU A 782 -25.05 4.91 8.14
C GLU A 782 -24.87 6.14 9.05
N CYS A 783 -23.61 6.50 9.34
CA CYS A 783 -23.28 7.72 10.05
C CYS A 783 -23.63 8.90 9.16
N ILE A 784 -24.52 9.77 9.62
CA ILE A 784 -24.92 10.94 8.85
C ILE A 784 -24.36 12.21 9.48
N ALA A 785 -24.14 13.21 8.63
CA ALA A 785 -23.64 14.51 9.05
C ALA A 785 -24.56 15.13 10.12
N PRO A 786 -23.97 15.77 11.16
CA PRO A 786 -24.74 16.43 12.21
C PRO A 786 -25.64 17.51 11.61
N SER A 787 -26.88 17.59 12.08
CA SER A 787 -27.86 18.54 11.56
C SER A 787 -28.47 19.37 12.68
N CYS A 788 -28.74 20.64 12.42
CA CYS A 788 -29.26 21.62 13.39
C CYS A 788 -30.71 21.36 13.87
N GLY A 789 -31.16 20.11 13.90
CA GLY A 789 -32.52 19.68 14.19
C GLY A 789 -32.63 18.18 14.44
N ASP A 790 -31.52 17.51 14.78
CA ASP A 790 -31.45 16.07 15.07
C ASP A 790 -31.61 15.74 16.57
N SER A 791 -31.88 16.76 17.40
CA SER A 791 -32.06 16.67 18.85
C SER A 791 -30.84 16.21 19.63
N THR A 792 -29.64 16.34 19.05
CA THR A 792 -28.38 15.91 19.64
C THR A 792 -27.38 17.07 19.60
N LEU A 793 -26.75 17.41 20.73
CA LEU A 793 -25.71 18.46 20.76
C LEU A 793 -24.43 17.94 20.07
N ASN A 794 -24.28 18.24 18.79
CA ASN A 794 -23.17 17.78 17.94
C ASN A 794 -22.74 18.86 16.92
N GLY A 795 -21.68 18.59 16.16
CA GLY A 795 -21.23 19.52 15.11
C GLY A 795 -20.87 20.93 15.60
N ALA A 796 -21.44 21.96 14.97
CA ALA A 796 -21.18 23.36 15.29
C ALA A 796 -22.15 23.93 16.34
N GLU A 797 -23.05 23.12 16.87
CA GLU A 797 -24.07 23.53 17.84
C GLU A 797 -23.45 23.97 19.17
N THR A 798 -23.98 25.05 19.73
CA THR A 798 -23.59 25.50 21.08
C THR A 798 -24.65 25.21 22.13
N ASP A 799 -25.88 24.85 21.73
CA ASP A 799 -26.88 24.12 22.52
C ASP A 799 -27.70 23.21 21.58
N ILE A 800 -28.45 22.23 22.11
CA ILE A 800 -29.13 21.21 21.28
C ILE A 800 -29.94 21.86 20.16
N ASP A 801 -29.64 21.53 18.90
CA ASP A 801 -30.27 22.02 17.67
C ASP A 801 -30.07 23.53 17.39
N CYS A 802 -29.14 24.21 18.06
CA CYS A 802 -28.95 25.66 17.88
C CYS A 802 -27.55 26.19 18.20
N GLY A 803 -27.26 27.39 17.70
CA GLY A 803 -26.03 28.13 17.98
C GLY A 803 -24.83 27.65 17.15
N GLY A 804 -23.90 28.55 16.82
CA GLY A 804 -22.72 28.25 16.03
C GLY A 804 -22.93 27.86 14.55
N GLY A 805 -21.89 28.11 13.73
CA GLY A 805 -21.86 27.74 12.31
C GLY A 805 -23.05 28.25 11.48
N ALA A 806 -23.72 27.32 10.78
CA ALA A 806 -24.91 27.58 9.96
C ALA A 806 -26.23 27.29 10.70
N CYS A 807 -26.17 26.95 12.00
CA CYS A 807 -27.34 26.58 12.77
C CYS A 807 -28.17 27.80 13.19
N PRO A 808 -29.49 27.63 13.40
CA PRO A 808 -30.35 28.69 13.90
C PRO A 808 -29.82 29.20 15.24
N ALA A 809 -29.90 30.50 15.46
CA ALA A 809 -29.48 31.09 16.71
C ALA A 809 -30.36 30.60 17.87
N CYS A 810 -29.73 30.31 19.01
CA CYS A 810 -30.33 29.76 20.20
C CYS A 810 -31.28 30.75 20.91
N PRO A 811 -32.38 30.22 21.49
CA PRO A 811 -33.30 30.99 22.32
C PRO A 811 -32.66 31.39 23.66
N TYR A 812 -33.29 32.29 24.40
CA TYR A 812 -32.75 32.76 25.68
C TYR A 812 -32.67 31.64 26.72
N GLY A 813 -31.56 31.62 27.47
CA GLY A 813 -31.25 30.61 28.48
C GLY A 813 -30.55 29.35 27.93
N ALA A 814 -30.45 29.21 26.61
CA ALA A 814 -29.64 28.19 25.96
C ALA A 814 -28.14 28.51 26.07
N SER A 815 -27.31 27.48 25.97
CA SER A 815 -25.85 27.59 25.97
C SER A 815 -25.33 28.32 24.71
N CYS A 816 -24.21 29.03 24.85
CA CYS A 816 -23.57 29.74 23.74
C CYS A 816 -22.08 29.92 24.00
N ASP A 817 -21.28 29.99 22.92
CA ASP A 817 -19.85 30.29 22.99
C ASP A 817 -19.52 31.68 22.42
N ALA A 818 -20.32 32.14 21.46
CA ALA A 818 -20.17 33.43 20.81
C ALA A 818 -21.47 34.23 20.83
N PRO A 819 -21.40 35.58 20.77
CA PRO A 819 -22.58 36.42 20.64
C PRO A 819 -23.51 35.98 19.50
N GLY A 820 -22.96 35.63 18.32
CA GLY A 820 -23.72 35.22 17.14
C GLY A 820 -24.53 33.93 17.30
N ASP A 821 -24.31 33.17 18.37
CA ASP A 821 -25.06 31.94 18.65
C ASP A 821 -26.45 32.23 19.20
N CYS A 822 -26.73 33.46 19.64
CA CYS A 822 -27.98 33.84 20.27
C CYS A 822 -28.84 34.68 19.34
N VAL A 823 -30.16 34.51 19.38
CA VAL A 823 -31.12 35.28 18.54
C VAL A 823 -30.89 36.80 18.65
N ASP A 824 -30.52 37.28 19.85
CA ASP A 824 -30.24 38.68 20.15
C ASP A 824 -28.76 39.05 20.21
N SER A 825 -27.90 38.17 19.67
CA SER A 825 -26.46 38.39 19.59
C SER A 825 -25.77 38.66 20.95
N THR A 826 -26.31 38.13 22.05
CA THR A 826 -25.83 38.39 23.42
C THR A 826 -25.61 37.08 24.16
N CYS A 827 -24.34 36.69 24.26
CA CYS A 827 -23.91 35.54 25.05
C CYS A 827 -23.27 36.04 26.36
N ASP A 828 -23.94 35.83 27.49
CA ASP A 828 -23.47 36.26 28.81
C ASP A 828 -23.16 35.04 29.68
N ALA A 829 -21.91 34.95 30.14
CA ALA A 829 -21.40 33.83 30.93
C ALA A 829 -21.69 32.44 30.34
N GLY A 830 -21.69 32.31 29.02
CA GLY A 830 -21.95 31.04 28.31
C GLY A 830 -23.42 30.71 28.10
N THR A 831 -24.34 31.67 28.33
CA THR A 831 -25.78 31.51 28.10
C THR A 831 -26.39 32.68 27.33
N CYS A 832 -27.32 32.40 26.43
CA CYS A 832 -28.02 33.42 25.66
C CYS A 832 -28.89 34.29 26.58
N ALA A 833 -28.58 35.58 26.65
CA ALA A 833 -29.17 36.50 27.59
C ALA A 833 -29.72 37.76 26.90
N CYS A 834 -30.57 38.50 27.60
CA CYS A 834 -30.98 39.82 27.13
C CYS A 834 -29.85 40.84 27.27
N PRO A 835 -29.75 41.82 26.36
CA PRO A 835 -28.85 42.97 26.52
C PRO A 835 -29.08 43.68 27.87
N ALA A 836 -28.01 44.24 28.45
CA ALA A 836 -27.96 44.76 29.82
C ALA A 836 -29.04 45.81 30.22
N ASP A 837 -29.75 46.40 29.25
CA ASP A 837 -30.79 47.42 29.46
C ASP A 837 -32.23 46.92 29.22
N THR A 838 -32.42 45.59 29.09
CA THR A 838 -33.71 44.95 28.76
C THR A 838 -34.03 43.78 29.69
N VAL A 839 -35.31 43.43 29.80
CA VAL A 839 -35.80 42.30 30.62
C VAL A 839 -36.48 41.28 29.71
N TYR A 840 -36.10 40.00 29.86
CA TYR A 840 -36.74 38.89 29.15
C TYR A 840 -38.20 38.73 29.59
N GLU A 841 -39.14 38.79 28.64
CA GLU A 841 -40.55 38.51 28.87
C GLU A 841 -40.91 37.08 28.41
N PRO A 842 -41.18 36.13 29.34
CA PRO A 842 -41.41 34.72 29.00
C PRO A 842 -42.68 34.44 28.17
N GLN A 843 -43.64 35.37 28.16
CA GLN A 843 -44.90 35.18 27.41
C GLN A 843 -44.79 35.58 25.94
N SER A 844 -43.85 36.47 25.61
CA SER A 844 -43.66 36.96 24.24
C SER A 844 -42.34 36.52 23.62
N ASP A 845 -41.45 35.91 24.41
CA ASP A 845 -40.11 35.48 24.02
C ASP A 845 -39.28 36.62 23.42
N LYS A 846 -39.28 37.78 24.11
CA LYS A 846 -38.61 39.01 23.67
C LYS A 846 -37.96 39.74 24.83
N CYS A 847 -36.89 40.48 24.54
CA CYS A 847 -36.32 41.46 25.46
C CYS A 847 -37.06 42.80 25.37
N LEU A 848 -37.70 43.21 26.47
CA LEU A 848 -38.39 44.50 26.55
C LEU A 848 -37.52 45.57 27.21
N ALA A 849 -37.52 46.78 26.65
CA ALA A 849 -36.88 47.94 27.26
C ALA A 849 -37.61 48.38 28.53
N ALA A 850 -36.86 48.88 29.51
CA ALA A 850 -37.38 49.40 30.78
C ALA A 850 -38.33 50.60 30.57
N GLY A 851 -39.60 50.32 30.32
CA GLY A 851 -40.63 51.34 30.04
C GLY A 851 -41.93 50.79 29.43
N GLU A 852 -41.92 49.56 28.89
CA GLU A 852 -43.09 48.94 28.25
C GLU A 852 -43.83 47.89 29.11
N CYS A 853 -43.44 47.70 30.37
CA CYS A 853 -44.19 46.83 31.29
C CYS A 853 -45.57 47.43 31.61
N GLY A 854 -46.57 47.03 30.82
CA GLY A 854 -47.97 47.36 31.02
C GLY A 854 -48.45 46.94 32.41
N SER A 855 -48.95 47.92 33.15
CA SER A 855 -49.61 47.81 34.44
C SER A 855 -50.69 46.71 34.48
N THR A 856 -50.76 46.02 35.64
CA THR A 856 -51.76 45.03 36.12
C THR A 856 -51.78 43.64 35.46
N MET A 857 -51.27 42.63 36.17
CA MET A 857 -51.59 41.21 35.95
C MET A 857 -52.31 40.62 37.18
N THR A 858 -53.54 40.16 36.97
CA THR A 858 -54.29 39.29 37.89
C THR A 858 -53.83 37.84 37.73
N CYS A 859 -53.35 37.20 38.79
CA CYS A 859 -53.10 35.76 38.80
C CYS A 859 -54.42 34.97 38.90
N GLU A 860 -54.77 34.21 37.86
CA GLU A 860 -55.64 33.04 38.02
C GLU A 860 -54.81 31.84 38.47
N LEU A 861 -55.37 31.08 39.41
CA LEU A 861 -54.75 29.92 40.06
C LEU A 861 -54.55 28.77 39.05
N GLY A 862 -53.35 28.67 38.47
CA GLY A 862 -52.83 27.52 37.75
C GLY A 862 -51.54 27.03 38.39
N ALA A 863 -51.44 25.74 38.64
CA ALA A 863 -50.54 25.15 39.63
C ALA A 863 -49.09 24.96 39.17
N THR A 864 -48.16 25.82 39.62
CA THR A 864 -46.75 25.50 39.90
C THR A 864 -46.10 26.67 40.67
N PRO A 865 -45.11 26.43 41.57
CA PRO A 865 -44.38 27.52 42.22
C PRO A 865 -43.27 28.04 41.29
N LEU A 866 -43.29 29.36 41.01
CA LEU A 866 -42.18 30.06 40.37
C LEU A 866 -41.06 30.30 41.40
N VAL A 867 -39.83 29.92 41.06
CA VAL A 867 -38.60 30.27 41.78
C VAL A 867 -37.90 31.34 40.97
N PHE A 868 -37.61 32.49 41.58
CA PHE A 868 -36.81 33.56 40.95
C PHE A 868 -35.37 33.49 41.45
N TYR A 869 -34.40 33.57 40.55
CA TYR A 869 -33.01 33.94 40.83
C TYR A 869 -32.76 35.31 40.20
N GLY A 870 -32.39 36.30 41.00
CA GLY A 870 -31.97 37.61 40.52
C GLY A 870 -30.77 38.07 41.34
N VAL A 871 -29.69 38.39 40.66
CA VAL A 871 -28.47 38.96 41.27
C VAL A 871 -28.63 40.47 41.29
N VAL A 872 -28.66 41.08 42.47
CA VAL A 872 -28.53 42.54 42.60
C VAL A 872 -27.04 42.86 42.60
N SER A 873 -26.53 43.46 41.52
CA SER A 873 -25.16 43.93 41.46
C SER A 873 -25.00 45.14 42.40
N GLY A 874 -24.23 44.96 43.47
CA GLY A 874 -23.83 46.06 44.36
C GLY A 874 -24.01 45.83 45.86
N ALA A 875 -23.58 44.69 46.41
CA ALA A 875 -23.33 44.56 47.85
C ALA A 875 -22.27 43.49 48.15
N GLN A 876 -21.23 43.84 48.91
CA GLN A 876 -20.26 42.89 49.44
C GLN A 876 -20.88 42.12 50.64
N GLY A 877 -21.15 40.83 50.48
CA GLY A 877 -21.49 39.91 51.58
C GLY A 877 -22.18 38.61 51.11
N PRO A 878 -22.06 37.48 51.84
CA PRO A 878 -22.56 36.18 51.37
C PRO A 878 -24.08 36.09 51.53
N VAL A 879 -24.79 35.72 50.46
CA VAL A 879 -26.26 35.64 50.44
C VAL A 879 -26.71 34.21 50.77
N GLY A 880 -27.47 34.06 51.86
CA GLY A 880 -28.21 32.84 52.17
C GLY A 880 -29.57 32.82 51.46
N SER A 881 -29.99 31.66 50.97
CA SER A 881 -31.28 31.45 50.28
C SER A 881 -32.49 31.75 51.19
N ILE A 882 -33.49 32.49 50.68
CA ILE A 882 -34.79 32.72 51.33
C ILE A 882 -35.83 31.78 50.70
N ARG A 883 -36.41 30.88 51.49
CA ARG A 883 -37.61 30.11 51.10
C ARG A 883 -38.87 30.82 51.60
N CYS A 884 -39.76 31.20 50.70
CA CYS A 884 -41.13 31.57 51.07
C CYS A 884 -41.99 30.31 51.23
N VAL A 885 -42.58 30.12 52.42
CA VAL A 885 -43.59 29.08 52.65
C VAL A 885 -44.97 29.76 52.71
N ARG A 886 -45.89 29.20 51.93
CA ARG A 886 -47.28 29.61 51.68
C ARG A 886 -47.99 30.26 52.88
N ALA A 887 -48.39 31.53 52.76
CA ALA A 887 -49.36 32.16 53.65
C ALA A 887 -50.76 32.14 53.00
N VAL A 888 -51.74 31.69 53.78
CA VAL A 888 -53.15 31.64 53.40
C VAL A 888 -53.77 32.99 53.81
N THR A 889 -54.28 33.73 52.82
CA THR A 889 -55.04 35.00 52.90
C THR A 889 -54.26 36.27 53.31
N GLY A 890 -54.20 37.24 52.39
CA GLY A 890 -53.86 38.65 52.67
C GLY A 890 -52.73 39.19 51.76
N GLU A 891 -52.95 40.33 51.12
CA GLU A 891 -51.97 41.06 50.31
C GLU A 891 -50.66 41.31 51.08
N VAL A 892 -49.52 41.10 50.41
CA VAL A 892 -48.21 41.59 50.85
C VAL A 892 -47.90 42.82 50.01
N THR A 893 -48.00 44.00 50.61
CA THR A 893 -47.49 45.25 50.01
C THR A 893 -46.07 45.49 50.50
N CYS A 894 -45.13 45.58 49.57
CA CYS A 894 -43.76 46.04 49.83
C CYS A 894 -43.72 47.55 49.58
N ASP A 895 -43.49 48.35 50.62
CA ASP A 895 -43.08 49.76 50.47
C ASP A 895 -41.57 49.87 50.73
N ALA A 896 -40.89 50.67 49.92
CA ALA A 896 -39.49 51.04 50.12
C ALA A 896 -39.43 52.38 50.88
N ASP A 897 -38.53 52.51 51.86
CA ASP A 897 -38.24 53.83 52.40
C ASP A 897 -37.39 54.67 51.42
N ALA A 898 -37.17 55.94 51.74
CA ALA A 898 -36.52 56.91 50.86
C ALA A 898 -35.04 56.59 50.53
N ASP A 899 -34.46 55.55 51.15
CA ASP A 899 -33.10 55.07 50.91
C ASP A 899 -33.04 53.64 50.32
N GLY A 900 -34.18 53.04 49.96
CA GLY A 900 -34.24 51.84 49.13
C GLY A 900 -33.96 50.50 49.84
N GLN A 901 -34.12 50.42 51.18
CA GLN A 901 -34.05 49.15 51.90
C GLN A 901 -35.43 48.56 52.22
N LEU A 902 -35.58 47.25 51.99
CA LEU A 902 -36.77 46.46 52.32
C LEU A 902 -36.79 46.09 53.82
N ILE A 903 -37.81 46.53 54.55
CA ILE A 903 -38.05 46.13 55.95
C ILE A 903 -39.21 45.12 55.98
N VAL A 904 -38.92 43.86 56.31
CA VAL A 904 -39.97 42.85 56.59
C VAL A 904 -40.32 42.92 58.08
N SER A 905 -41.57 43.27 58.41
CA SER A 905 -42.05 43.28 59.80
C SER A 905 -42.76 41.96 60.16
N ASP A 906 -42.39 41.43 61.33
CA ASP A 906 -42.94 40.29 62.08
C ASP A 906 -42.73 38.85 61.56
N VAL A 907 -41.72 38.16 62.13
CA VAL A 907 -41.58 36.69 62.07
C VAL A 907 -41.85 36.10 63.46
N LEU A 908 -43.00 35.43 63.62
CA LEU A 908 -43.34 34.63 64.80
C LEU A 908 -42.63 33.27 64.71
N TRP A 909 -41.89 32.91 65.76
CA TRP A 909 -41.11 31.68 65.85
C TRP A 909 -42.00 30.45 66.11
N CYS A 910 -41.70 29.33 65.44
CA CYS A 910 -41.96 27.99 65.94
C CYS A 910 -40.73 27.09 65.69
N GLN A 911 -40.23 26.48 66.76
CA GLN A 911 -39.22 25.40 66.81
C GLN A 911 -39.91 24.11 67.31
N PRO A 912 -39.28 22.92 67.19
CA PRO A 912 -38.42 22.39 66.14
C PRO A 912 -39.17 21.46 65.18
#